data_AF-A0A2J7QPK5-F1
#
_entry.id   AF-A0A2J7QPK5-F1
#
_cell.length_a   1.000
_cell.length_b   1.000
_cell.length_c   1.000
_cell.angle_alpha   90.00
_cell.angle_beta   90.00
_cell.angle_gamma   90.00
#
_symmetry.space_group_name_H-M   'P 1'
#
loop_
_entity.id
_entity.type
_entity.pdbx_description
1 polymer ?
#
loop_
_entity_poly.entity_id
_entity_poly.type
_entity_poly.pdbx_seq_one_letter_code
_entity_poly.pdbx_strand_id
1 'polypeptide(L)'
;MYPNTNTCEWVSSEGTALTWQTGTGQTFNWLGGPTHDFSSDINGGYTFVETSQFPLQQGRNTYPGAILQSPLLHSTGPQGSCITFAYMMDGLSPAQLRVILQIESPEESARLNMSSGNILWQAEYHTQGEWVPTQFLYTCEVPHKIMFQGIPVDLSDPSRLYRGFIAVDKIQQSSGSYCRGFCSFAAGFCDWGNEQGDDFDWSLSRGSRNSFTGPTSDRYPDRCGGGGYTFIDSSFPRRPGDLARLSSLIFPPNDPNAPWCLRFWFHMFGPVVGALRVLLRVYKLSTPSLRQVWRLSGSAGNAWFMAQVTVSSVHDFQIVLEASVGNTGMSDIAVDDVIFVQGPCPVAPQVAAPSAGDCTFEVDECGWISNKKTKGRDGIEWQRMPTRTQNPRFRRRPPGIRQAGGYGNEYYLNLGQKFLQPTVSTAQLISMKFSRPEQPQCLCFWYFMYEPFIDISGPSLGVLRVLLQTGESQTYLPFWQLTNNQGPTWNFGQVPIRQNNSYQVVFEGTWGPNRAGGAISIDDISFYEGQCSIKPLHATVRSGDCSFESGICGWKNVTHSDSNERLISWQMAFDMHRPAELLDRTFGTSDGYVFFDIFTTNQQQSTARMLSPVIDGMGSDDLCFTFWYFGFGAAGSTQLHVLKTRPGSATGQLMWKMTADGYDPLHPAWTPAQFTIDARLPFTIMLEGQASNGGFAVDDIKTLSGTCETRPSHAEPAE
;
A
#
# COMPACT_ATOMS: atom_id res chain seq x y z
N MET A 1 4.49 -36.86 16.42
CA MET A 1 3.09 -36.62 16.81
C MET A 1 2.85 -35.15 16.57
N TYR A 2 2.02 -34.81 15.59
CA TYR A 2 1.65 -33.41 15.35
C TYR A 2 0.76 -32.93 16.52
N PRO A 3 0.87 -31.67 16.97
CA PRO A 3 -0.05 -31.11 17.96
C PRO A 3 -1.48 -31.28 17.45
N ASN A 4 -2.36 -31.74 18.35
CA ASN A 4 -3.75 -32.08 18.04
C ASN A 4 -4.53 -30.77 17.79
N THR A 5 -4.43 -30.23 16.59
CA THR A 5 -5.15 -29.02 16.16
C THR A 5 -6.57 -29.43 15.76
N ASN A 6 -7.58 -28.90 16.46
CA ASN A 6 -9.00 -29.14 16.18
C ASN A 6 -9.62 -27.85 15.63
N THR A 7 -10.51 -27.95 14.65
CA THR A 7 -11.33 -26.84 14.13
C THR A 7 -12.51 -26.49 15.03
N CYS A 8 -12.51 -26.97 16.28
CA CYS A 8 -13.63 -26.91 17.22
C CYS A 8 -14.89 -27.54 16.60
N GLU A 9 -15.92 -26.74 16.32
CA GLU A 9 -17.17 -27.20 15.70
C GLU A 9 -17.27 -26.80 14.21
N TRP A 10 -16.24 -26.13 13.66
CA TRP A 10 -16.22 -25.71 12.26
C TRP A 10 -15.82 -26.88 11.35
N VAL A 11 -16.52 -27.00 10.22
CA VAL A 11 -16.37 -28.14 9.31
C VAL A 11 -16.06 -27.65 7.89
N SER A 12 -15.06 -28.25 7.24
CA SER A 12 -14.80 -28.04 5.81
C SER A 12 -15.87 -28.77 4.99
N SER A 13 -16.48 -28.09 4.03
CA SER A 13 -17.52 -28.69 3.18
C SER A 13 -16.95 -29.75 2.23
N GLU A 14 -17.67 -30.86 2.02
CA GLU A 14 -17.23 -31.99 1.17
C GLU A 14 -17.46 -31.75 -0.34
N GLY A 15 -18.17 -30.68 -0.73
CA GLY A 15 -18.52 -30.36 -2.13
C GLY A 15 -17.63 -29.32 -2.81
N THR A 16 -16.47 -29.00 -2.22
CA THR A 16 -15.57 -27.93 -2.66
C THR A 16 -14.30 -28.50 -3.29
N ALA A 17 -13.73 -27.79 -4.27
CA ALA A 17 -12.52 -28.22 -4.97
C ALA A 17 -11.28 -28.18 -4.08
N LEU A 18 -11.25 -27.26 -3.11
CA LEU A 18 -10.21 -27.15 -2.09
C LEU A 18 -10.80 -27.46 -0.72
N THR A 19 -9.94 -27.81 0.24
CA THR A 19 -10.33 -28.12 1.62
C THR A 19 -9.61 -27.21 2.60
N TRP A 20 -10.33 -26.80 3.65
CA TRP A 20 -9.70 -26.17 4.81
C TRP A 20 -9.01 -27.23 5.66
N GLN A 21 -7.80 -26.94 6.09
CA GLN A 21 -6.93 -27.84 6.85
C GLN A 21 -6.38 -27.11 8.07
N THR A 22 -6.06 -27.84 9.12
CA THR A 22 -5.36 -27.28 10.27
C THR A 22 -3.85 -27.30 10.05
N GLY A 23 -3.17 -26.28 10.54
CA GLY A 23 -1.72 -26.16 10.44
C GLY A 23 -1.12 -25.48 11.66
N THR A 24 0.20 -25.58 11.77
CA THR A 24 1.03 -24.80 12.70
C THR A 24 2.23 -24.23 11.96
N GLY A 25 2.88 -23.24 12.56
CA GLY A 25 4.10 -22.65 12.03
C GLY A 25 5.22 -23.67 11.79
N GLN A 26 5.26 -24.80 12.51
CA GLN A 26 6.24 -25.88 12.24
C GLN A 26 6.00 -26.61 10.91
N THR A 27 4.76 -26.64 10.45
CA THR A 27 4.34 -27.39 9.26
C THR A 27 4.38 -26.56 7.97
N PHE A 28 4.67 -25.26 8.05
CA PHE A 28 4.54 -24.31 6.94
C PHE A 28 5.30 -24.75 5.67
N ASN A 29 6.52 -25.28 5.83
CA ASN A 29 7.34 -25.73 4.69
C ASN A 29 6.66 -26.87 3.90
N TRP A 30 5.96 -27.76 4.61
CA TRP A 30 5.40 -29.00 4.07
C TRP A 30 3.97 -28.81 3.56
N LEU A 31 3.11 -28.18 4.37
CA LEU A 31 1.69 -28.04 4.09
C LEU A 31 1.33 -26.68 3.46
N GLY A 32 2.21 -25.69 3.53
CA GLY A 32 1.90 -24.30 3.24
C GLY A 32 1.34 -23.57 4.46
N GLY A 33 0.82 -22.36 4.24
CA GLY A 33 0.26 -21.52 5.30
C GLY A 33 1.26 -20.60 6.01
N PRO A 34 0.78 -19.86 7.03
CA PRO A 34 1.59 -18.96 7.86
C PRO A 34 2.78 -19.62 8.56
N THR A 35 3.80 -18.83 8.92
CA THR A 35 4.96 -19.30 9.70
C THR A 35 4.71 -19.36 11.20
N HIS A 36 3.61 -18.77 11.68
CA HIS A 36 3.17 -18.68 13.08
C HIS A 36 1.66 -18.41 13.14
N ASP A 37 1.01 -18.68 14.27
CA ASP A 37 -0.41 -18.34 14.50
C ASP A 37 -0.62 -16.86 14.84
N PHE A 38 -1.85 -16.42 15.11
CA PHE A 38 -2.13 -15.01 15.43
C PHE A 38 -1.42 -14.53 16.71
N SER A 39 -1.10 -15.42 17.64
CA SER A 39 -0.36 -15.09 18.86
C SER A 39 1.16 -15.07 18.68
N SER A 40 1.64 -15.16 17.43
CA SER A 40 3.05 -15.28 17.08
C SER A 40 3.73 -16.53 17.66
N ASP A 41 2.95 -17.57 17.97
CA ASP A 41 3.46 -18.86 18.40
C ASP A 41 3.60 -19.80 17.19
N ILE A 42 4.81 -20.33 16.99
CA ILE A 42 5.10 -21.32 15.95
C ILE A 42 4.37 -22.66 16.19
N ASN A 43 4.04 -22.97 17.45
CA ASN A 43 3.29 -24.16 17.85
C ASN A 43 1.78 -23.92 17.89
N GLY A 44 1.37 -22.65 17.83
CA GLY A 44 -0.03 -22.25 17.76
C GLY A 44 -0.69 -22.79 16.49
N GLY A 45 -1.97 -23.16 16.64
CA GLY A 45 -2.74 -23.76 15.55
C GLY A 45 -3.60 -22.74 14.84
N TYR A 46 -3.69 -22.85 13.52
CA TYR A 46 -4.59 -22.06 12.67
C TYR A 46 -5.30 -22.97 11.66
N THR A 47 -6.34 -22.46 10.99
CA THR A 47 -6.99 -23.15 9.87
C THR A 47 -6.69 -22.41 8.57
N PHE A 48 -6.29 -23.13 7.52
CA PHE A 48 -5.92 -22.52 6.25
C PHE A 48 -6.32 -23.38 5.04
N VAL A 49 -6.29 -22.77 3.87
CA VAL A 49 -6.43 -23.44 2.57
C VAL A 49 -5.22 -23.09 1.70
N GLU A 50 -4.54 -24.11 1.18
CA GLU A 50 -3.49 -23.94 0.17
C GLU A 50 -4.14 -23.75 -1.20
N THR A 51 -4.18 -22.49 -1.63
CA THR A 51 -4.87 -22.08 -2.85
C THR A 51 -4.13 -22.48 -4.13
N SER A 52 -2.90 -22.96 -4.05
CA SER A 52 -2.16 -23.48 -5.22
C SER A 52 -2.46 -24.95 -5.53
N GLN A 53 -3.14 -25.70 -4.65
CA GLN A 53 -3.46 -27.11 -4.90
C GLN A 53 -4.40 -27.24 -6.11
N PHE A 54 -4.11 -28.18 -7.01
CA PHE A 54 -5.02 -28.51 -8.11
C PHE A 54 -6.00 -29.60 -7.68
N PRO A 55 -7.33 -29.38 -7.81
CA PRO A 55 -8.31 -30.40 -7.43
C PRO A 55 -8.19 -31.64 -8.33
N LEU A 56 -7.99 -32.81 -7.72
CA LEU A 56 -7.89 -34.10 -8.43
C LEU A 56 -9.24 -34.58 -9.02
N GLN A 57 -10.37 -34.02 -8.55
CA GLN A 57 -11.71 -34.36 -9.02
C GLN A 57 -12.52 -33.08 -9.27
N GLN A 58 -12.76 -32.74 -10.54
CA GLN A 58 -13.69 -31.68 -10.92
C GLN A 58 -15.01 -32.29 -11.37
N GLY A 59 -15.98 -32.37 -10.46
CA GLY A 59 -17.39 -32.52 -10.85
C GLY A 59 -17.91 -31.22 -11.47
N ARG A 60 -18.81 -31.31 -12.45
CA ARG A 60 -19.39 -30.16 -13.19
C ARG A 60 -20.07 -29.09 -12.31
N ASN A 61 -20.33 -29.41 -11.03
CA ASN A 61 -20.99 -28.56 -10.03
C ASN A 61 -20.11 -28.27 -8.78
N THR A 62 -18.81 -28.52 -8.82
CA THR A 62 -17.92 -28.28 -7.67
C THR A 62 -17.59 -26.80 -7.52
N TYR A 63 -17.72 -26.25 -6.30
CA TYR A 63 -17.29 -24.88 -6.02
C TYR A 63 -15.75 -24.80 -6.10
N PRO A 64 -15.15 -23.87 -6.86
CA PRO A 64 -13.71 -23.89 -7.15
C PRO A 64 -12.80 -23.53 -5.97
N GLY A 65 -13.35 -22.96 -4.89
CA GLY A 65 -12.62 -22.63 -3.67
C GLY A 65 -12.78 -23.66 -2.56
N ALA A 66 -12.60 -23.22 -1.31
CA ALA A 66 -12.88 -23.98 -0.09
C ALA A 66 -13.93 -23.26 0.75
N ILE A 67 -14.76 -24.01 1.50
CA ILE A 67 -15.78 -23.45 2.39
C ILE A 67 -15.61 -24.07 3.78
N LEU A 68 -15.42 -23.21 4.79
CA LEU A 68 -15.42 -23.57 6.21
C LEU A 68 -16.73 -23.09 6.82
N GLN A 69 -17.51 -24.01 7.36
CA GLN A 69 -18.88 -23.76 7.82
C GLN A 69 -18.96 -23.77 9.34
N SER A 70 -19.74 -22.84 9.90
CA SER A 70 -20.09 -22.85 11.31
C SER A 70 -21.09 -23.98 11.63
N PRO A 71 -21.21 -24.37 12.90
CA PRO A 71 -22.42 -25.03 13.40
C PRO A 71 -23.67 -24.16 13.15
N LEU A 72 -24.85 -24.76 13.28
CA LEU A 72 -26.11 -24.04 13.12
C LEU A 72 -26.25 -22.97 14.20
N LEU A 73 -26.41 -21.72 13.78
CA LEU A 73 -26.61 -20.57 14.65
C LEU A 73 -28.10 -20.24 14.73
N HIS A 74 -28.54 -19.83 15.91
CA HIS A 74 -29.90 -19.37 16.15
C HIS A 74 -30.05 -17.87 15.85
N SER A 75 -31.28 -17.36 15.99
CA SER A 75 -31.57 -15.94 15.88
C SER A 75 -30.59 -15.11 16.71
N THR A 76 -29.99 -14.09 16.09
CA THR A 76 -29.10 -13.13 16.78
C THR A 76 -29.89 -12.13 17.62
N GLY A 77 -31.22 -12.13 17.48
CA GLY A 77 -32.06 -11.05 17.95
C GLY A 77 -31.68 -9.70 17.31
N PRO A 78 -32.27 -8.61 17.82
CA PRO A 78 -32.16 -7.29 17.21
C PRO A 78 -30.78 -6.66 17.50
N GLN A 79 -30.15 -6.98 18.65
CA GLN A 79 -28.80 -6.53 18.98
C GLN A 79 -27.71 -7.10 18.06
N GLY A 80 -28.01 -8.15 17.30
CA GLY A 80 -27.06 -8.78 16.39
C GLY A 80 -25.99 -9.61 17.09
N SER A 81 -25.09 -10.15 16.28
CA SER A 81 -23.98 -10.99 16.69
C SER A 81 -22.67 -10.41 16.15
N CYS A 82 -21.68 -10.31 17.02
CA CYS A 82 -20.35 -9.80 16.72
C CYS A 82 -19.40 -10.98 16.51
N ILE A 83 -18.81 -11.06 15.32
CA ILE A 83 -17.80 -12.07 14.99
C ILE A 83 -16.45 -11.39 14.89
N THR A 84 -15.48 -11.88 15.66
CA THR A 84 -14.08 -11.45 15.59
C THR A 84 -13.22 -12.60 15.11
N PHE A 85 -12.24 -12.34 14.25
CA PHE A 85 -11.26 -13.32 13.80
C PHE A 85 -10.00 -12.63 13.30
N ALA A 86 -8.91 -13.38 13.15
CA ALA A 86 -7.72 -12.94 12.44
C ALA A 86 -7.61 -13.68 11.12
N TYR A 87 -7.10 -13.03 10.08
CA TYR A 87 -6.82 -13.67 8.80
C TYR A 87 -5.46 -13.29 8.25
N MET A 88 -4.88 -14.17 7.44
CA MET A 88 -3.68 -13.93 6.67
C MET A 88 -3.88 -14.47 5.26
N MET A 89 -3.52 -13.68 4.25
CA MET A 89 -3.54 -14.08 2.86
C MET A 89 -2.19 -13.77 2.25
N ASP A 90 -1.52 -14.75 1.67
CA ASP A 90 -0.20 -14.52 1.08
C ASP A 90 0.09 -15.46 -0.09
N GLY A 91 1.04 -15.08 -0.94
CA GLY A 91 1.37 -15.78 -2.18
C GLY A 91 0.51 -15.36 -3.38
N LEU A 92 0.69 -16.04 -4.51
CA LEU A 92 0.18 -15.59 -5.81
C LEU A 92 -1.12 -16.28 -6.26
N SER A 93 -1.49 -17.40 -5.65
CA SER A 93 -2.73 -18.14 -5.96
C SER A 93 -4.00 -17.75 -5.19
N PRO A 94 -4.00 -16.99 -4.07
CA PRO A 94 -5.24 -16.58 -3.43
C PRO A 94 -5.83 -15.36 -4.14
N ALA A 95 -7.17 -15.32 -4.26
CA ALA A 95 -7.89 -14.19 -4.84
C ALA A 95 -8.71 -13.43 -3.79
N GLN A 96 -9.46 -14.13 -2.94
CA GLN A 96 -10.37 -13.51 -2.00
C GLN A 96 -10.69 -14.41 -0.81
N LEU A 97 -10.79 -13.83 0.38
CA LEU A 97 -11.49 -14.40 1.53
C LEU A 97 -12.84 -13.69 1.69
N ARG A 98 -13.92 -14.45 1.78
CA ARG A 98 -15.27 -13.91 1.95
C ARG A 98 -16.00 -14.61 3.07
N VAL A 99 -16.73 -13.85 3.87
CA VAL A 99 -17.66 -14.38 4.86
C VAL A 99 -19.08 -14.16 4.36
N ILE A 100 -19.83 -15.25 4.23
CA ILE A 100 -21.21 -15.21 3.77
C ILE A 100 -22.16 -15.83 4.79
N LEU A 101 -23.39 -15.32 4.78
CA LEU A 101 -24.49 -15.86 5.57
C LEU A 101 -25.33 -16.81 4.70
N GLN A 102 -25.66 -17.99 5.24
CA GLN A 102 -26.58 -18.94 4.63
C GLN A 102 -27.75 -19.21 5.57
N ILE A 103 -28.96 -18.87 5.13
CA ILE A 103 -30.21 -19.19 5.84
C ILE A 103 -30.55 -20.66 5.61
N GLU A 104 -31.05 -21.33 6.63
CA GLU A 104 -31.64 -22.65 6.51
C GLU A 104 -33.11 -22.53 6.04
N SER A 105 -33.37 -22.88 4.77
CA SER A 105 -34.71 -22.87 4.18
C SER A 105 -35.39 -24.23 4.36
N PRO A 106 -36.69 -24.30 4.72
CA PRO A 106 -37.45 -25.56 4.81
C PRO A 106 -37.63 -26.28 3.46
N GLU A 107 -37.44 -25.60 2.34
CA GLU A 107 -37.46 -26.22 1.01
C GLU A 107 -36.04 -26.67 0.62
N GLU A 108 -35.84 -27.99 0.60
CA GLU A 108 -34.59 -28.74 0.32
C GLU A 108 -33.94 -28.48 -1.05
N SER A 109 -34.35 -27.46 -1.81
CA SER A 109 -33.88 -27.24 -3.19
C SER A 109 -33.47 -25.81 -3.53
N ALA A 110 -33.13 -24.99 -2.54
CA ALA A 110 -32.38 -23.77 -2.81
C ALA A 110 -30.93 -24.16 -3.18
N ARG A 111 -30.66 -24.29 -4.48
CA ARG A 111 -29.31 -24.16 -5.04
C ARG A 111 -28.60 -23.01 -4.31
N LEU A 112 -27.28 -23.10 -4.10
CA LEU A 112 -26.42 -22.00 -3.68
C LEU A 112 -26.61 -20.80 -4.63
N ASN A 113 -27.71 -20.06 -4.50
CA ASN A 113 -27.96 -18.82 -5.21
C ASN A 113 -27.10 -17.80 -4.47
N MET A 114 -25.82 -17.80 -4.84
CA MET A 114 -24.76 -16.89 -4.43
C MET A 114 -25.03 -15.48 -4.96
N SER A 115 -26.20 -14.91 -4.64
CA SER A 115 -26.45 -13.51 -4.89
C SER A 115 -25.48 -12.67 -4.05
N SER A 116 -25.03 -11.54 -4.58
CA SER A 116 -24.13 -10.59 -3.90
C SER A 116 -24.72 -10.04 -2.59
N GLY A 117 -25.99 -10.32 -2.31
CA GLY A 117 -26.75 -9.89 -1.13
C GLY A 117 -26.43 -10.63 0.17
N ASN A 118 -25.59 -11.67 0.20
CA ASN A 118 -25.33 -12.47 1.42
C ASN A 118 -23.92 -12.28 2.02
N ILE A 119 -23.13 -11.34 1.51
CA ILE A 119 -21.73 -11.12 1.92
C ILE A 119 -21.71 -10.28 3.20
N LEU A 120 -21.25 -10.85 4.32
CA LEU A 120 -21.11 -10.12 5.59
C LEU A 120 -19.79 -9.36 5.65
N TRP A 121 -18.72 -9.97 5.13
CA TRP A 121 -17.38 -9.40 5.14
C TRP A 121 -16.55 -9.99 3.98
N GLN A 122 -15.53 -9.27 3.54
CA GLN A 122 -14.60 -9.77 2.53
C GLN A 122 -13.24 -9.07 2.59
N ALA A 123 -12.19 -9.78 2.20
CA ALA A 123 -10.85 -9.27 1.91
C ALA A 123 -10.37 -9.81 0.56
N GLU A 124 -9.79 -8.94 -0.26
CA GLU A 124 -9.33 -9.26 -1.62
C GLU A 124 -7.81 -9.11 -1.77
N TYR A 125 -7.09 -8.94 -0.65
CA TYR A 125 -5.68 -8.56 -0.65
C TYR A 125 -4.79 -9.51 0.12
N HIS A 126 -3.55 -9.59 -0.34
CA HIS A 126 -2.46 -10.15 0.45
C HIS A 126 -2.22 -9.28 1.68
N THR A 127 -2.02 -9.91 2.82
CA THR A 127 -1.71 -9.25 4.08
C THR A 127 -0.20 -9.05 4.28
N GLN A 128 0.60 -9.23 3.22
CA GLN A 128 2.07 -9.14 3.24
C GLN A 128 2.72 -10.06 4.28
N GLY A 129 2.11 -11.23 4.52
CA GLY A 129 2.58 -12.19 5.51
C GLY A 129 2.30 -11.79 6.97
N GLU A 130 1.47 -10.76 7.20
CA GLU A 130 1.04 -10.33 8.54
C GLU A 130 -0.38 -10.80 8.84
N TRP A 131 -0.66 -11.08 10.12
CA TRP A 131 -2.02 -11.39 10.56
C TRP A 131 -2.83 -10.10 10.77
N VAL A 132 -4.02 -10.04 10.18
CA VAL A 132 -4.92 -8.89 10.27
C VAL A 132 -6.10 -9.23 11.18
N PRO A 133 -6.21 -8.62 12.38
CA PRO A 133 -7.40 -8.75 13.22
C PRO A 133 -8.58 -8.02 12.59
N THR A 134 -9.75 -8.64 12.60
CA THR A 134 -10.95 -8.09 11.98
C THR A 134 -12.21 -8.51 12.73
N GLN A 135 -13.29 -7.77 12.52
CA GLN A 135 -14.60 -8.09 13.07
C GLN A 135 -15.72 -7.58 12.17
N PHE A 136 -16.90 -8.19 12.29
CA PHE A 136 -18.12 -7.70 11.66
C PHE A 136 -19.34 -7.95 12.56
N LEU A 137 -20.30 -7.04 12.46
CA LEU A 137 -21.61 -7.13 13.10
C LEU A 137 -22.62 -7.60 12.04
N TYR A 138 -23.52 -8.51 12.43
CA TYR A 138 -24.65 -8.87 11.58
C TYR A 138 -25.89 -9.20 12.41
N THR A 139 -27.06 -9.06 11.80
CA THR A 139 -28.36 -9.42 12.36
C THR A 139 -29.02 -10.49 11.49
N CYS A 140 -29.55 -11.54 12.13
CA CYS A 140 -30.35 -12.54 11.45
C CYS A 140 -31.40 -13.12 12.41
N GLU A 141 -32.69 -13.06 12.03
CA GLU A 141 -33.79 -13.51 12.91
C GLU A 141 -34.11 -15.01 12.77
N VAL A 142 -33.55 -15.67 11.75
CA VAL A 142 -33.80 -17.07 11.42
C VAL A 142 -32.55 -17.94 11.66
N PRO A 143 -32.71 -19.27 11.84
CA PRO A 143 -31.57 -20.18 11.88
C PRO A 143 -30.71 -20.08 10.62
N HIS A 144 -29.39 -20.01 10.81
CA HIS A 144 -28.45 -19.76 9.72
C HIS A 144 -27.06 -20.31 10.04
N LYS A 145 -26.17 -20.31 9.04
CA LYS A 145 -24.75 -20.63 9.17
C LYS A 145 -23.90 -19.48 8.63
N ILE A 146 -22.72 -19.32 9.23
CA ILE A 146 -21.66 -18.46 8.70
C ILE A 146 -20.68 -19.34 7.94
N MET A 147 -20.26 -18.89 6.77
CA MET A 147 -19.30 -19.61 5.94
C MET A 147 -18.13 -18.73 5.53
N PHE A 148 -16.91 -19.19 5.81
CA PHE A 148 -15.68 -18.61 5.28
C PHE A 148 -15.34 -19.29 3.95
N GLN A 149 -15.37 -18.51 2.88
CA GLN A 149 -15.01 -18.94 1.54
C GLN A 149 -13.59 -18.48 1.22
N GLY A 150 -12.68 -19.44 1.07
CA GLY A 150 -11.36 -19.22 0.50
C GLY A 150 -11.43 -19.38 -1.01
N ILE A 151 -11.23 -18.29 -1.75
CA ILE A 151 -11.38 -18.24 -3.21
C ILE A 151 -9.99 -18.14 -3.84
N PRO A 152 -9.54 -19.16 -4.59
CA PRO A 152 -8.31 -19.07 -5.37
C PRO A 152 -8.54 -18.24 -6.63
N VAL A 153 -7.45 -17.84 -7.27
CA VAL A 153 -7.50 -17.29 -8.64
C VAL A 153 -8.08 -18.32 -9.62
N ASP A 154 -8.61 -17.83 -10.74
CA ASP A 154 -9.16 -18.68 -11.79
C ASP A 154 -8.12 -19.70 -12.29
N LEU A 155 -8.57 -20.89 -12.68
CA LEU A 155 -7.70 -21.96 -13.19
C LEU A 155 -6.94 -21.56 -14.47
N SER A 156 -7.47 -20.62 -15.24
CA SER A 156 -6.83 -20.06 -16.42
C SER A 156 -5.72 -19.05 -16.11
N ASP A 157 -5.60 -18.61 -14.86
CA ASP A 157 -4.59 -17.66 -14.42
C ASP A 157 -3.24 -18.37 -14.14
N PRO A 158 -2.12 -17.97 -14.78
CA PRO A 158 -0.81 -18.57 -14.53
C PRO A 158 -0.35 -18.51 -13.08
N SER A 159 -0.78 -17.50 -12.30
CA SER A 159 -0.42 -17.41 -10.89
C SER A 159 -0.97 -18.57 -10.07
N ARG A 160 -1.98 -19.28 -10.58
CA ARG A 160 -2.58 -20.46 -9.93
C ARG A 160 -1.56 -21.57 -9.65
N LEU A 161 -0.49 -21.62 -10.44
CA LEU A 161 0.62 -22.59 -10.31
C LEU A 161 1.57 -22.26 -9.15
N TYR A 162 1.57 -21.03 -8.66
CA TYR A 162 2.47 -20.58 -7.61
C TYR A 162 1.82 -20.72 -6.23
N ARG A 163 2.64 -21.00 -5.22
CA ARG A 163 2.17 -21.16 -3.83
C ARG A 163 1.40 -19.95 -3.34
N GLY A 164 0.44 -20.21 -2.47
CA GLY A 164 -0.29 -19.16 -1.77
C GLY A 164 -1.44 -19.72 -0.98
N PHE A 165 -1.82 -19.03 0.09
CA PHE A 165 -2.76 -19.55 1.06
C PHE A 165 -3.71 -18.47 1.56
N ILE A 166 -4.80 -18.93 2.15
CA ILE A 166 -5.73 -18.12 2.94
C ILE A 166 -5.86 -18.81 4.29
N ALA A 167 -5.55 -18.11 5.38
CA ALA A 167 -5.60 -18.62 6.74
C ALA A 167 -6.52 -17.77 7.61
N VAL A 168 -7.19 -18.43 8.57
CA VAL A 168 -8.02 -17.82 9.61
C VAL A 168 -7.68 -18.42 10.96
N ASP A 169 -7.75 -17.58 12.00
CA ASP A 169 -7.50 -17.96 13.38
C ASP A 169 -8.38 -17.14 14.33
N LYS A 170 -8.52 -17.61 15.58
CA LYS A 170 -9.25 -16.94 16.68
C LYS A 170 -10.67 -16.50 16.32
N ILE A 171 -11.43 -17.34 15.61
CA ILE A 171 -12.84 -17.07 15.32
C ILE A 171 -13.63 -17.14 16.63
N GLN A 172 -14.24 -16.02 17.02
CA GLN A 172 -15.05 -15.91 18.23
C GLN A 172 -16.37 -15.20 17.93
N GLN A 173 -17.43 -15.65 18.59
CA GLN A 173 -18.76 -15.07 18.54
C GLN A 173 -19.11 -14.45 19.88
N SER A 174 -19.66 -13.23 19.85
CA SER A 174 -20.15 -12.51 21.01
C SER A 174 -21.43 -11.76 20.67
N SER A 175 -22.10 -11.19 21.68
CA SER A 175 -23.26 -10.31 21.45
C SER A 175 -22.85 -9.09 20.61
N GLY A 176 -23.75 -8.60 19.76
CA GLY A 176 -23.50 -7.41 18.93
C GLY A 176 -23.08 -6.16 19.71
N SER A 177 -23.44 -6.05 21.00
CA SER A 177 -22.98 -4.97 21.89
C SER A 177 -21.45 -4.96 22.14
N TYR A 178 -20.74 -6.04 21.81
CA TYR A 178 -19.27 -6.09 21.89
C TYR A 178 -18.59 -5.59 20.61
N CYS A 179 -19.33 -5.43 19.51
CA CYS A 179 -18.83 -4.89 18.25
C CYS A 179 -18.75 -3.35 18.33
N ARG A 180 -17.79 -2.86 19.12
CA ARG A 180 -17.73 -1.44 19.50
C ARG A 180 -17.72 -0.53 18.28
N GLY A 181 -18.69 0.37 18.21
CA GLY A 181 -18.83 1.36 17.15
C GLY A 181 -19.49 0.86 15.86
N PHE A 182 -19.58 -0.45 15.64
CA PHE A 182 -20.31 -0.99 14.50
C PHE A 182 -21.81 -0.82 14.75
N CYS A 183 -22.57 -0.50 13.71
CA CYS A 183 -24.02 -0.43 13.86
C CYS A 183 -24.76 -0.65 12.54
N SER A 184 -25.69 -1.62 12.55
CA SER A 184 -26.65 -1.86 11.46
C SER A 184 -28.00 -1.17 11.67
N PHE A 185 -28.16 -0.42 12.77
CA PHE A 185 -29.40 0.29 13.15
C PHE A 185 -30.71 -0.52 13.17
N ALA A 186 -30.66 -1.85 13.08
CA ALA A 186 -31.83 -2.72 13.04
C ALA A 186 -32.69 -2.68 14.33
N ALA A 187 -32.09 -2.29 15.44
CA ALA A 187 -32.63 -2.47 16.79
C ALA A 187 -32.46 -1.29 17.75
N GLY A 188 -31.84 -0.22 17.28
CA GLY A 188 -31.34 0.84 18.15
C GLY A 188 -30.15 1.54 17.53
N PHE A 189 -29.58 2.47 18.30
CA PHE A 189 -28.36 3.18 17.91
C PHE A 189 -27.06 2.44 18.26
N CYS A 190 -27.13 1.20 18.74
CA CYS A 190 -25.96 0.44 19.21
C CYS A 190 -25.18 1.25 20.28
N ASP A 191 -23.89 1.51 20.07
CA ASP A 191 -23.06 2.38 20.92
C ASP A 191 -23.09 3.87 20.52
N TRP A 192 -23.94 4.25 19.57
CA TRP A 192 -24.11 5.62 19.13
C TRP A 192 -25.19 6.33 19.95
N GLY A 193 -25.04 7.63 20.16
CA GLY A 193 -25.98 8.45 20.92
C GLY A 193 -26.22 9.81 20.26
N ASN A 194 -27.48 10.24 20.25
CA ASN A 194 -27.81 11.62 19.89
C ASN A 194 -27.13 12.57 20.86
N GLU A 195 -26.56 13.65 20.33
CA GLU A 195 -25.94 14.68 21.17
C GLU A 195 -27.01 15.53 21.88
N GLN A 196 -26.59 16.24 22.92
CA GLN A 196 -27.43 17.26 23.54
C GLN A 196 -26.95 18.64 23.09
N GLY A 197 -27.89 19.51 22.73
CA GLY A 197 -27.61 20.91 22.39
C GLY A 197 -27.41 21.18 20.90
N ASP A 198 -27.67 20.21 20.03
CA ASP A 198 -28.02 20.40 18.63
C ASP A 198 -29.53 20.72 18.47
N ASP A 199 -29.99 20.93 17.23
CA ASP A 199 -31.34 21.46 16.96
C ASP A 199 -32.42 20.36 16.96
N PHE A 200 -32.03 19.10 16.70
CA PHE A 200 -32.88 17.91 16.76
C PHE A 200 -32.09 16.59 16.65
N ASP A 201 -32.80 15.48 16.83
CA ASP A 201 -32.23 14.14 16.92
C ASP A 201 -32.38 13.31 15.64
N TRP A 202 -31.44 12.39 15.44
CA TRP A 202 -31.59 11.27 14.52
C TRP A 202 -32.68 10.31 15.00
N SER A 203 -33.40 9.71 14.06
CA SER A 203 -34.50 8.78 14.30
C SER A 203 -34.29 7.45 13.58
N LEU A 204 -34.85 6.37 14.11
CA LEU A 204 -34.76 5.03 13.51
C LEU A 204 -35.97 4.73 12.61
N SER A 205 -35.73 4.07 11.49
CA SER A 205 -36.79 3.50 10.65
C SER A 205 -36.41 2.12 10.11
N ARG A 206 -37.42 1.36 9.68
CA ARG A 206 -37.27 0.03 9.04
C ARG A 206 -37.80 0.00 7.60
N GLY A 207 -38.19 1.15 7.08
CA GLY A 207 -38.83 1.32 5.79
C GLY A 207 -39.23 2.77 5.59
N SER A 208 -39.58 3.14 4.36
CA SER A 208 -39.90 4.52 4.03
C SER A 208 -41.06 5.08 4.88
N ARG A 209 -40.79 6.09 5.71
CA ARG A 209 -41.84 6.93 6.32
C ARG A 209 -42.38 7.98 5.36
N ASN A 210 -41.61 8.33 4.33
CA ASN A 210 -42.00 9.22 3.24
C ASN A 210 -41.43 8.70 1.92
N SER A 211 -42.27 8.09 1.08
CA SER A 211 -41.83 7.42 -0.16
C SER A 211 -41.33 8.37 -1.23
N PHE A 212 -41.49 9.68 -1.03
CA PHE A 212 -41.01 10.71 -1.95
C PHE A 212 -39.55 11.10 -1.71
N THR A 213 -39.03 10.94 -0.49
CA THR A 213 -37.70 11.46 -0.10
C THR A 213 -36.85 10.44 0.66
N GLY A 214 -37.48 9.51 1.37
CA GLY A 214 -36.80 8.50 2.18
C GLY A 214 -36.58 7.18 1.43
N PRO A 215 -35.61 6.36 1.88
CA PRO A 215 -35.35 5.08 1.25
C PRO A 215 -36.50 4.10 1.49
N THR A 216 -36.92 3.39 0.44
CA THR A 216 -38.03 2.44 0.45
C THR A 216 -37.82 1.30 1.45
N SER A 217 -36.57 0.86 1.57
CA SER A 217 -36.08 -0.15 2.51
C SER A 217 -34.70 0.25 3.02
N ASP A 218 -34.21 -0.46 4.04
CA ASP A 218 -32.80 -0.46 4.42
C ASP A 218 -31.89 -0.94 3.27
N ARG A 219 -30.58 -0.96 3.51
CA ARG A 219 -29.60 -1.37 2.50
C ARG A 219 -29.77 -2.85 2.07
N TYR A 220 -30.28 -3.72 2.94
CA TYR A 220 -30.42 -5.16 2.69
C TYR A 220 -31.82 -5.68 3.05
N PRO A 221 -32.84 -5.40 2.23
CA PRO A 221 -34.23 -5.76 2.54
C PRO A 221 -34.48 -7.27 2.75
N ASP A 222 -33.56 -8.13 2.30
CA ASP A 222 -33.83 -9.55 2.08
C ASP A 222 -32.96 -10.53 2.88
N ARG A 223 -32.06 -10.07 3.78
CA ARG A 223 -31.04 -10.97 4.35
C ARG A 223 -31.55 -11.96 5.39
N CYS A 224 -32.39 -11.54 6.34
CA CYS A 224 -32.90 -12.39 7.44
C CYS A 224 -34.03 -11.72 8.27
N GLY A 225 -34.81 -10.79 7.72
CA GLY A 225 -36.01 -10.24 8.37
C GLY A 225 -35.81 -9.14 9.43
N GLY A 226 -34.57 -8.77 9.79
CA GLY A 226 -34.28 -7.73 10.77
C GLY A 226 -33.31 -6.68 10.23
N GLY A 227 -33.87 -5.56 9.75
CA GLY A 227 -33.13 -4.46 9.14
C GLY A 227 -33.65 -3.09 9.60
N GLY A 228 -32.83 -2.06 9.49
CA GLY A 228 -33.18 -0.71 9.89
C GLY A 228 -32.09 0.28 9.52
N TYR A 229 -32.41 1.56 9.56
CA TYR A 229 -31.47 2.63 9.30
C TYR A 229 -31.78 3.80 10.21
N THR A 230 -30.79 4.66 10.42
CA THR A 230 -31.01 5.95 11.08
C THR A 230 -31.21 7.04 10.03
N PHE A 231 -32.07 8.01 10.29
CA PHE A 231 -32.34 9.11 9.36
C PHE A 231 -32.69 10.40 10.09
N ILE A 232 -32.56 11.51 9.37
CA ILE A 232 -33.15 12.79 9.72
C ILE A 232 -34.31 13.11 8.79
N ASP A 233 -35.38 13.66 9.36
CA ASP A 233 -36.53 14.20 8.65
C ASP A 233 -36.45 15.72 8.63
N SER A 234 -36.44 16.33 7.45
CA SER A 234 -36.44 17.80 7.28
C SER A 234 -37.84 18.44 7.30
N SER A 235 -38.89 17.67 7.58
CA SER A 235 -40.25 18.17 7.68
C SER A 235 -40.43 19.20 8.80
N PHE A 236 -41.49 20.00 8.70
CA PHE A 236 -41.82 21.01 9.72
C PHE A 236 -41.88 20.35 11.12
N PRO A 237 -41.26 20.94 12.17
CA PRO A 237 -40.86 22.34 12.30
C PRO A 237 -39.39 22.66 11.95
N ARG A 238 -38.67 21.75 11.28
CA ARG A 238 -37.25 21.96 10.93
C ARG A 238 -37.04 23.19 10.06
N ARG A 239 -35.92 23.89 10.26
CA ARG A 239 -35.51 25.07 9.49
C ARG A 239 -34.21 24.82 8.71
N PRO A 240 -33.98 25.54 7.61
CA PRO A 240 -32.72 25.46 6.89
C PRO A 240 -31.53 25.76 7.81
N GLY A 241 -30.56 24.84 7.83
CA GLY A 241 -29.39 24.93 8.69
C GLY A 241 -29.50 24.22 10.04
N ASP A 242 -30.69 23.73 10.45
CA ASP A 242 -30.84 22.92 11.65
C ASP A 242 -29.92 21.69 11.57
N LEU A 243 -29.25 21.37 12.67
CA LEU A 243 -28.28 20.28 12.79
C LEU A 243 -28.79 19.16 13.69
N ALA A 244 -28.44 17.92 13.32
CA ALA A 244 -28.55 16.73 14.15
C ALA A 244 -27.22 15.98 14.17
N ARG A 245 -26.77 15.57 15.36
CA ARG A 245 -25.49 14.89 15.57
C ARG A 245 -25.70 13.55 16.28
N LEU A 246 -25.09 12.52 15.70
CA LEU A 246 -25.03 11.19 16.26
C LEU A 246 -23.56 10.83 16.51
N SER A 247 -23.21 10.61 17.76
CA SER A 247 -21.83 10.41 18.20
C SER A 247 -21.56 8.98 18.63
N SER A 248 -20.40 8.46 18.26
CA SER A 248 -19.92 7.16 18.71
C SER A 248 -19.48 7.19 20.18
N LEU A 249 -19.20 6.02 20.75
CA LEU A 249 -18.33 5.92 21.93
C LEU A 249 -16.96 6.56 21.69
N ILE A 250 -16.24 6.85 22.78
CA ILE A 250 -14.84 7.28 22.71
C ILE A 250 -13.95 6.08 22.39
N PHE A 251 -13.15 6.21 21.34
CA PHE A 251 -12.12 5.25 20.95
C PHE A 251 -10.75 5.68 21.48
N PRO A 252 -9.89 4.73 21.86
CA PRO A 252 -8.48 5.00 22.14
C PRO A 252 -7.75 5.41 20.85
N PRO A 253 -6.51 5.95 20.94
CA PRO A 253 -5.69 6.23 19.77
C PRO A 253 -5.51 4.97 18.92
N ASN A 254 -5.55 5.10 17.60
CA ASN A 254 -5.27 3.98 16.71
C ASN A 254 -3.78 3.92 16.32
N ASP A 255 -3.36 2.75 15.83
CA ASP A 255 -1.99 2.55 15.36
C ASP A 255 -1.72 3.48 14.15
N PRO A 256 -0.69 4.33 14.20
CA PRO A 256 -0.31 5.18 13.08
C PRO A 256 0.02 4.43 11.78
N ASN A 257 0.34 3.13 11.83
CA ASN A 257 0.59 2.28 10.67
C ASN A 257 -0.64 1.50 10.18
N ALA A 258 -1.70 1.50 10.97
CA ALA A 258 -2.93 0.79 10.70
C ALA A 258 -4.12 1.65 11.16
N PRO A 259 -4.36 2.80 10.48
CA PRO A 259 -5.53 3.61 10.75
C PRO A 259 -6.81 2.81 10.41
N TRP A 260 -7.97 3.37 10.70
CA TRP A 260 -9.23 2.72 10.37
C TRP A 260 -9.83 3.32 9.11
N CYS A 261 -10.27 2.48 8.18
CA CYS A 261 -11.19 2.86 7.14
C CYS A 261 -12.62 2.76 7.70
N LEU A 262 -13.22 3.90 8.03
CA LEU A 262 -14.64 4.00 8.35
C LEU A 262 -15.42 3.83 7.06
N ARG A 263 -16.39 2.91 7.03
CA ARG A 263 -17.32 2.73 5.92
C ARG A 263 -18.75 2.76 6.43
N PHE A 264 -19.64 3.38 5.69
CA PHE A 264 -21.06 3.43 6.01
C PHE A 264 -21.86 3.61 4.74
N TRP A 265 -23.12 3.19 4.75
CA TRP A 265 -24.05 3.44 3.67
C TRP A 265 -24.84 4.70 3.97
N PHE A 266 -25.13 5.48 2.93
CA PHE A 266 -25.96 6.67 3.04
C PHE A 266 -26.97 6.73 1.90
N HIS A 267 -28.10 7.38 2.18
CA HIS A 267 -29.12 7.74 1.20
C HIS A 267 -29.46 9.22 1.40
N MET A 268 -29.43 9.98 0.31
CA MET A 268 -29.58 11.44 0.33
C MET A 268 -30.45 11.86 -0.87
N PHE A 269 -31.76 11.93 -0.67
CA PHE A 269 -32.70 12.19 -1.76
C PHE A 269 -33.73 13.27 -1.43
N GLY A 270 -33.99 14.13 -2.41
CA GLY A 270 -34.97 15.20 -2.33
C GLY A 270 -34.53 16.47 -3.06
N PRO A 271 -35.47 17.40 -3.30
CA PRO A 271 -35.21 18.64 -4.02
C PRO A 271 -34.20 19.56 -3.32
N VAL A 272 -34.16 19.54 -1.99
CA VAL A 272 -33.24 20.40 -1.22
C VAL A 272 -32.63 19.70 -0.01
N VAL A 273 -31.87 18.63 -0.29
CA VAL A 273 -31.06 17.96 0.74
C VAL A 273 -29.98 18.91 1.25
N GLY A 274 -29.78 18.95 2.57
CA GLY A 274 -28.68 19.69 3.19
C GLY A 274 -27.34 18.97 3.02
N ALA A 275 -26.60 18.80 4.11
CA ALA A 275 -25.29 18.16 4.10
C ALA A 275 -25.15 17.08 5.16
N LEU A 276 -24.47 15.99 4.80
CA LEU A 276 -23.98 14.97 5.72
C LEU A 276 -22.46 15.16 5.89
N ARG A 277 -21.98 15.09 7.13
CA ARG A 277 -20.56 15.24 7.49
C ARG A 277 -20.14 14.15 8.45
N VAL A 278 -18.88 13.73 8.32
CA VAL A 278 -18.18 12.97 9.35
C VAL A 278 -17.16 13.90 10.00
N LEU A 279 -17.29 14.07 11.30
CA LEU A 279 -16.38 14.87 12.11
C LEU A 279 -15.62 13.96 13.09
N LEU A 280 -14.34 14.23 13.29
CA LEU A 280 -13.52 13.64 14.34
C LEU A 280 -13.41 14.63 15.49
N ARG A 281 -13.94 14.24 16.65
CA ARG A 281 -13.75 14.95 17.90
C ARG A 281 -12.53 14.37 18.62
N VAL A 282 -11.47 15.15 18.78
CA VAL A 282 -10.18 14.69 19.33
C VAL A 282 -9.95 15.30 20.72
N TYR A 283 -9.63 14.46 21.70
CA TYR A 283 -9.45 14.83 23.10
C TYR A 283 -7.97 15.05 23.44
N LYS A 284 -7.38 16.15 22.94
CA LYS A 284 -5.95 16.47 23.11
C LYS A 284 -5.64 17.38 24.32
N LEU A 285 -6.55 18.30 24.66
CA LEU A 285 -6.39 19.35 25.68
C LEU A 285 -7.67 19.44 26.54
N SER A 286 -7.76 20.41 27.44
CA SER A 286 -8.98 20.68 28.23
C SER A 286 -10.23 20.96 27.39
N THR A 287 -10.06 21.33 26.11
CA THR A 287 -11.14 21.50 25.15
C THR A 287 -10.96 20.55 23.97
N PRO A 288 -11.96 19.72 23.63
CA PRO A 288 -11.90 18.84 22.46
C PRO A 288 -11.92 19.67 21.17
N SER A 289 -11.11 19.28 20.19
CA SER A 289 -11.15 19.85 18.83
C SER A 289 -12.09 19.03 17.96
N LEU A 290 -12.77 19.67 17.01
CA LEU A 290 -13.68 19.02 16.07
C LEU A 290 -13.20 19.26 14.64
N ARG A 291 -12.83 18.19 13.93
CA ARG A 291 -12.26 18.25 12.57
C ARG A 291 -13.16 17.54 11.58
N GLN A 292 -13.51 18.18 10.47
CA GLN A 292 -14.26 17.51 9.40
C GLN A 292 -13.31 16.63 8.56
N VAL A 293 -13.67 15.36 8.37
CA VAL A 293 -12.91 14.41 7.54
C VAL A 293 -13.65 14.00 6.26
N TRP A 294 -14.96 14.16 6.24
CA TRP A 294 -15.81 13.82 5.10
C TRP A 294 -17.02 14.75 5.05
N ARG A 295 -17.44 15.17 3.86
CA ARG A 295 -18.66 15.97 3.68
C ARG A 295 -19.27 15.78 2.30
N LEU A 296 -20.55 15.46 2.25
CA LEU A 296 -21.36 15.51 1.04
C LEU A 296 -22.52 16.49 1.22
N SER A 297 -22.94 17.18 0.16
CA SER A 297 -24.05 18.13 0.21
C SER A 297 -24.93 18.01 -1.03
N GLY A 298 -26.22 18.26 -0.87
CA GLY A 298 -27.20 18.08 -1.94
C GLY A 298 -27.63 16.62 -2.13
N SER A 299 -28.48 16.38 -3.12
CA SER A 299 -28.99 15.04 -3.39
C SER A 299 -27.96 14.18 -4.12
N ALA A 300 -27.82 12.93 -3.68
CA ALA A 300 -26.97 11.90 -4.29
C ALA A 300 -27.76 10.96 -5.23
N GLY A 301 -29.09 11.10 -5.30
CA GLY A 301 -29.98 10.20 -6.03
C GLY A 301 -30.74 9.24 -5.11
N ASN A 302 -31.78 8.59 -5.65
CA ASN A 302 -32.65 7.69 -4.89
C ASN A 302 -32.09 6.25 -4.84
N ALA A 303 -30.92 6.09 -4.25
CA ALA A 303 -30.26 4.80 -4.03
C ALA A 303 -29.36 4.87 -2.80
N TRP A 304 -29.01 3.71 -2.26
CA TRP A 304 -28.00 3.61 -1.21
C TRP A 304 -26.59 3.66 -1.82
N PHE A 305 -25.75 4.54 -1.30
CA PHE A 305 -24.35 4.71 -1.70
C PHE A 305 -23.42 4.43 -0.53
N MET A 306 -22.25 3.89 -0.80
CA MET A 306 -21.23 3.64 0.22
C MET A 306 -20.30 4.83 0.32
N ALA A 307 -20.14 5.36 1.53
CA ALA A 307 -19.10 6.29 1.88
C ALA A 307 -17.95 5.56 2.58
N GLN A 308 -16.74 6.07 2.39
CA GLN A 308 -15.59 5.65 3.18
C GLN A 308 -14.63 6.81 3.42
N VAL A 309 -13.92 6.77 4.54
CA VAL A 309 -12.93 7.78 4.92
C VAL A 309 -11.92 7.18 5.90
N THR A 310 -10.64 7.55 5.75
CA THR A 310 -9.62 7.19 6.73
C THR A 310 -9.79 7.98 8.02
N VAL A 311 -9.85 7.27 9.13
CA VAL A 311 -9.90 7.79 10.50
C VAL A 311 -8.59 7.44 11.19
N SER A 312 -7.85 8.47 11.60
CA SER A 312 -6.63 8.30 12.37
C SER A 312 -6.51 9.39 13.43
N SER A 313 -6.07 9.00 14.61
CA SER A 313 -5.87 9.90 15.75
C SER A 313 -4.83 9.32 16.70
N VAL A 314 -3.89 10.16 17.12
CA VAL A 314 -2.88 9.86 18.15
C VAL A 314 -3.40 10.12 19.58
N HIS A 315 -4.65 10.55 19.72
CA HIS A 315 -5.34 10.80 20.98
C HIS A 315 -6.71 10.11 20.97
N ASP A 316 -7.32 9.98 22.14
CA ASP A 316 -8.71 9.54 22.26
C ASP A 316 -9.61 10.38 21.37
N PHE A 317 -10.55 9.73 20.69
CA PHE A 317 -11.40 10.40 19.70
C PHE A 317 -12.81 9.82 19.63
N GLN A 318 -13.74 10.60 19.10
CA GLN A 318 -15.08 10.18 18.72
C GLN A 318 -15.35 10.50 17.25
N ILE A 319 -16.22 9.70 16.65
CA ILE A 319 -16.76 9.94 15.32
C ILE A 319 -18.15 10.54 15.50
N VAL A 320 -18.41 11.65 14.83
CA VAL A 320 -19.70 12.35 14.86
C VAL A 320 -20.26 12.38 13.45
N LEU A 321 -21.43 11.77 13.27
CA LEU A 321 -22.23 11.89 12.06
C LEU A 321 -23.13 13.12 12.24
N GLU A 322 -22.85 14.18 11.49
CA GLU A 322 -23.63 15.41 11.52
C GLU A 322 -24.43 15.55 10.21
N ALA A 323 -25.74 15.66 10.33
CA ALA A 323 -26.61 16.00 9.22
C ALA A 323 -27.21 17.39 9.41
N SER A 324 -27.41 18.08 8.29
CA SER A 324 -28.00 19.43 8.26
C SER A 324 -29.20 19.47 7.34
N VAL A 325 -30.21 20.24 7.73
CA VAL A 325 -31.42 20.47 6.94
C VAL A 325 -31.13 21.47 5.82
N GLY A 326 -31.54 21.13 4.59
CA GLY A 326 -31.41 22.01 3.43
C GLY A 326 -32.47 23.12 3.41
N ASN A 327 -32.61 23.82 2.28
CA ASN A 327 -33.63 24.87 2.14
C ASN A 327 -35.06 24.29 2.09
N THR A 328 -36.06 25.14 1.87
CA THR A 328 -37.48 24.73 1.88
C THR A 328 -37.81 23.58 0.91
N GLY A 329 -38.18 22.42 1.44
CA GLY A 329 -38.60 21.22 0.72
C GLY A 329 -38.36 19.96 1.56
N MET A 330 -39.19 18.93 1.43
CA MET A 330 -38.95 17.65 2.13
C MET A 330 -37.72 16.97 1.52
N SER A 331 -36.82 16.48 2.36
CA SER A 331 -35.61 15.76 1.99
C SER A 331 -35.12 14.91 3.17
N ASP A 332 -34.66 13.69 2.90
CA ASP A 332 -34.19 12.81 3.95
C ASP A 332 -32.70 12.51 3.74
N ILE A 333 -31.98 12.44 4.86
CA ILE A 333 -30.61 11.91 4.91
C ILE A 333 -30.67 10.69 5.82
N ALA A 334 -30.34 9.52 5.29
CA ALA A 334 -30.27 8.28 6.04
C ALA A 334 -28.86 7.71 6.02
N VAL A 335 -28.50 7.01 7.10
CA VAL A 335 -27.24 6.29 7.28
C VAL A 335 -27.54 4.87 7.75
N ASP A 336 -26.77 3.92 7.24
CA ASP A 336 -26.91 2.50 7.54
C ASP A 336 -25.54 1.80 7.57
N ASP A 337 -25.44 0.64 8.20
CA ASP A 337 -24.29 -0.28 8.16
C ASP A 337 -22.93 0.40 8.39
N VAL A 338 -22.75 1.00 9.56
CA VAL A 338 -21.46 1.59 9.98
C VAL A 338 -20.49 0.48 10.37
N ILE A 339 -19.36 0.39 9.67
CA ILE A 339 -18.33 -0.62 9.86
C ILE A 339 -16.92 0.00 9.82
N PHE A 340 -15.96 -0.71 10.42
CA PHE A 340 -14.55 -0.33 10.40
C PHE A 340 -13.72 -1.45 9.77
N VAL A 341 -12.83 -1.07 8.86
CA VAL A 341 -11.84 -1.97 8.26
C VAL A 341 -10.45 -1.46 8.62
N GLN A 342 -9.52 -2.36 8.93
CA GLN A 342 -8.15 -1.97 9.25
C GLN A 342 -7.41 -1.51 7.99
N GLY A 343 -6.61 -0.45 8.11
CA GLY A 343 -5.86 0.16 7.03
C GLY A 343 -6.50 1.45 6.49
N PRO A 344 -5.73 2.26 5.75
CA PRO A 344 -6.26 3.47 5.14
C PRO A 344 -7.14 3.13 3.93
N CYS A 345 -8.01 4.07 3.58
CA CYS A 345 -8.79 4.03 2.36
C CYS A 345 -8.99 5.44 1.78
N PRO A 346 -9.01 5.57 0.44
CA PRO A 346 -9.28 6.84 -0.20
C PRO A 346 -10.72 7.26 0.04
N VAL A 347 -10.97 8.56 0.15
CA VAL A 347 -12.33 9.06 0.40
C VAL A 347 -13.30 8.70 -0.71
N ALA A 348 -14.46 8.17 -0.32
CA ALA A 348 -15.59 7.86 -1.20
C ALA A 348 -16.88 8.57 -0.75
N PRO A 349 -17.69 9.12 -1.65
CA PRO A 349 -17.36 9.40 -3.05
C PRO A 349 -16.24 10.43 -3.16
N GLN A 350 -15.50 10.46 -4.27
CA GLN A 350 -14.31 11.32 -4.46
C GLN A 350 -14.59 12.82 -4.16
N VAL A 351 -15.81 13.29 -4.45
CA VAL A 351 -16.24 14.68 -4.20
C VAL A 351 -16.42 15.02 -2.71
N ALA A 352 -16.40 14.02 -1.81
CA ALA A 352 -16.69 14.22 -0.39
C ALA A 352 -15.50 14.73 0.44
N ALA A 353 -14.30 14.86 -0.17
CA ALA A 353 -13.13 15.47 0.45
C ALA A 353 -12.30 16.29 -0.57
N PRO A 354 -12.81 17.47 -1.01
CA PRO A 354 -12.19 18.23 -2.11
C PRO A 354 -10.81 18.83 -1.80
N SER A 355 -10.35 18.80 -0.55
CA SER A 355 -9.10 19.43 -0.10
C SER A 355 -8.16 18.48 0.64
N ALA A 356 -8.39 17.17 0.59
CA ALA A 356 -7.55 16.17 1.27
C ALA A 356 -6.33 15.73 0.44
N GLY A 357 -6.36 15.92 -0.90
CA GLY A 357 -5.36 15.35 -1.81
C GLY A 357 -5.64 13.91 -2.24
N ASP A 358 -6.59 13.25 -1.58
CA ASP A 358 -7.09 11.92 -1.91
C ASP A 358 -7.55 11.82 -3.37
N CYS A 359 -7.25 10.69 -4.01
CA CYS A 359 -7.67 10.45 -5.38
C CYS A 359 -7.78 8.97 -5.70
N THR A 360 -8.99 8.52 -6.04
CA THR A 360 -9.27 7.17 -6.55
C THR A 360 -9.19 7.10 -8.07
N PHE A 361 -9.02 8.24 -8.74
CA PHE A 361 -9.10 8.38 -10.20
C PHE A 361 -10.43 7.93 -10.81
N GLU A 362 -11.49 7.65 -10.04
CA GLU A 362 -12.70 7.05 -10.57
C GLU A 362 -13.58 8.04 -11.34
N VAL A 363 -13.47 9.33 -11.01
CA VAL A 363 -14.20 10.41 -11.68
C VAL A 363 -13.27 11.21 -12.58
N ASP A 364 -12.15 11.68 -12.02
CA ASP A 364 -11.15 12.53 -12.66
C ASP A 364 -9.79 12.41 -11.92
N GLU A 365 -8.79 13.22 -12.27
CA GLU A 365 -7.46 13.24 -11.64
C GLU A 365 -7.39 14.04 -10.32
N CYS A 366 -8.51 14.44 -9.72
CA CYS A 366 -8.59 15.12 -8.41
C CYS A 366 -7.69 16.36 -8.25
N GLY A 367 -7.42 17.06 -9.36
CA GLY A 367 -6.52 18.22 -9.38
C GLY A 367 -5.03 17.87 -9.41
N TRP A 368 -4.65 16.59 -9.51
CA TRP A 368 -3.28 16.17 -9.81
C TRP A 368 -2.92 16.50 -11.26
N ILE A 369 -1.75 17.10 -11.47
CA ILE A 369 -1.31 17.60 -12.77
C ILE A 369 -0.11 16.80 -13.27
N SER A 370 -0.23 16.24 -14.47
CA SER A 370 0.86 15.55 -15.16
C SER A 370 1.73 16.56 -15.91
N ASN A 371 2.99 16.70 -15.49
CA ASN A 371 4.00 17.56 -16.11
C ASN A 371 5.01 16.74 -16.91
N LYS A 372 5.29 17.19 -18.14
CA LYS A 372 6.34 16.66 -19.01
C LYS A 372 7.68 17.31 -18.65
N LYS A 373 8.65 16.52 -18.20
CA LYS A 373 9.98 17.04 -17.82
C LYS A 373 10.94 17.16 -19.00
N THR A 374 10.72 16.42 -20.10
CA THR A 374 11.59 16.47 -21.29
C THR A 374 11.19 17.58 -22.26
N LYS A 375 12.17 18.44 -22.61
CA LYS A 375 12.04 19.43 -23.69
C LYS A 375 12.01 18.70 -25.04
N GLY A 376 10.82 18.30 -25.50
CA GLY A 376 10.64 17.70 -26.82
C GLY A 376 9.17 17.27 -27.05
N ARG A 377 8.80 17.03 -28.32
CA ARG A 377 7.45 16.51 -28.68
C ARG A 377 7.19 15.07 -28.18
N ASP A 378 8.20 14.41 -27.61
CA ASP A 378 8.22 12.98 -27.31
C ASP A 378 8.25 12.63 -25.81
N GLY A 379 7.94 13.56 -24.89
CA GLY A 379 7.88 13.22 -23.46
C GLY A 379 6.78 12.22 -23.09
N ILE A 380 7.06 11.33 -22.12
CA ILE A 380 6.05 10.48 -21.46
C ILE A 380 5.21 11.30 -20.49
N GLU A 381 4.02 10.81 -20.14
CA GLU A 381 3.09 11.46 -19.21
C GLU A 381 2.32 10.42 -18.40
N TRP A 382 1.84 10.79 -17.22
CA TRP A 382 0.85 9.99 -16.49
C TRP A 382 -0.50 10.08 -17.20
N GLN A 383 -1.12 8.94 -17.46
CA GLN A 383 -2.37 8.79 -18.20
C GLN A 383 -3.39 7.99 -17.41
N ARG A 384 -4.62 8.50 -17.34
CA ARG A 384 -5.74 7.83 -16.70
C ARG A 384 -6.27 6.72 -17.59
N MET A 385 -6.17 5.47 -17.12
CA MET A 385 -6.49 4.27 -17.87
C MET A 385 -7.60 3.49 -17.16
N PRO A 386 -8.61 2.97 -17.88
CA PRO A 386 -9.59 2.08 -17.28
C PRO A 386 -8.97 0.67 -17.14
N THR A 387 -9.23 -0.07 -16.06
CA THR A 387 -8.61 -1.39 -15.86
C THR A 387 -8.96 -2.44 -16.90
N ARG A 388 -10.02 -2.24 -17.67
CA ARG A 388 -10.30 -3.08 -18.83
C ARG A 388 -9.19 -3.09 -19.89
N THR A 389 -8.31 -2.08 -19.92
CA THR A 389 -7.12 -2.06 -20.80
C THR A 389 -5.96 -2.88 -20.23
N GLN A 390 -5.94 -3.14 -18.92
CA GLN A 390 -4.96 -4.06 -18.34
C GLN A 390 -5.30 -5.49 -18.75
N ASN A 391 -4.24 -6.27 -18.98
CA ASN A 391 -4.35 -7.71 -19.10
C ASN A 391 -5.11 -8.25 -17.89
N PRO A 392 -6.16 -9.08 -18.06
CA PRO A 392 -6.95 -9.63 -16.96
C PRO A 392 -6.12 -10.23 -15.81
N ARG A 393 -4.94 -10.78 -16.13
CA ARG A 393 -3.98 -11.33 -15.15
C ARG A 393 -3.45 -10.31 -14.14
N PHE A 394 -3.39 -9.03 -14.50
CA PHE A 394 -2.79 -7.96 -13.71
C PHE A 394 -3.83 -7.03 -13.04
N ARG A 395 -5.13 -7.33 -13.18
CA ARG A 395 -6.24 -6.54 -12.61
C ARG A 395 -6.45 -6.73 -11.10
N ARG A 396 -5.50 -7.39 -10.42
CA ARG A 396 -5.61 -7.73 -9.00
C ARG A 396 -5.30 -6.51 -8.15
N ARG A 397 -6.27 -5.63 -8.07
CA ARG A 397 -6.22 -4.38 -7.34
C ARG A 397 -7.28 -4.40 -6.23
N PRO A 398 -7.25 -3.41 -5.33
CA PRO A 398 -8.43 -3.05 -4.56
C PRO A 398 -9.73 -3.12 -5.32
N PRO A 399 -10.82 -3.66 -4.76
CA PRO A 399 -12.11 -3.30 -5.32
C PRO A 399 -12.22 -1.78 -5.22
N GLY A 400 -12.40 -1.14 -6.37
CA GLY A 400 -12.88 0.23 -6.39
C GLY A 400 -14.22 0.29 -5.67
N ILE A 401 -14.65 1.50 -5.32
CA ILE A 401 -15.93 1.76 -4.66
C ILE A 401 -17.06 1.16 -5.51
N ARG A 402 -17.54 -0.02 -5.13
CA ARG A 402 -18.65 -0.70 -5.82
C ARG A 402 -19.94 0.07 -5.56
N GLN A 403 -20.48 0.70 -6.59
CA GLN A 403 -21.85 1.17 -6.58
C GLN A 403 -22.79 -0.05 -6.45
N ALA A 404 -23.86 0.08 -5.66
CA ALA A 404 -24.92 -0.92 -5.64
C ALA A 404 -25.62 -0.92 -7.02
N GLY A 405 -25.21 -1.82 -7.92
CA GLY A 405 -25.89 -2.07 -9.19
C GLY A 405 -25.10 -1.95 -10.49
N GLY A 406 -23.76 -1.83 -10.49
CA GLY A 406 -23.04 -1.86 -11.77
C GLY A 406 -21.52 -1.89 -11.67
N TYR A 407 -20.91 -2.59 -12.63
CA TYR A 407 -19.48 -2.49 -12.96
C TYR A 407 -19.21 -1.08 -13.50
N GLY A 408 -18.84 -0.13 -12.64
CA GLY A 408 -18.14 1.06 -13.11
C GLY A 408 -16.88 0.63 -13.85
N ASN A 409 -16.56 1.30 -14.97
CA ASN A 409 -15.19 1.19 -15.48
C ASN A 409 -14.32 1.80 -14.40
N GLU A 410 -13.60 0.97 -13.67
CA GLU A 410 -12.76 1.44 -12.60
C GLU A 410 -11.40 1.91 -13.20
N TYR A 411 -10.82 2.99 -12.70
CA TYR A 411 -9.66 3.69 -13.32
C TYR A 411 -8.42 3.69 -12.44
N TYR A 412 -7.26 4.00 -13.03
CA TYR A 412 -5.97 4.16 -12.36
C TYR A 412 -5.06 5.06 -13.21
N LEU A 413 -3.91 5.50 -12.69
CA LEU A 413 -2.90 6.23 -13.46
C LEU A 413 -1.76 5.32 -13.89
N ASN A 414 -1.47 5.33 -15.20
CA ASN A 414 -0.37 4.60 -15.82
C ASN A 414 0.67 5.57 -16.36
N LEU A 415 1.96 5.23 -16.23
CA LEU A 415 3.03 5.94 -16.90
C LEU A 415 3.01 5.58 -18.40
N GLY A 416 2.79 6.58 -19.25
CA GLY A 416 2.50 6.39 -20.67
C GLY A 416 3.54 5.55 -21.42
N GLN A 417 3.07 4.47 -22.06
CA GLN A 417 3.87 3.55 -22.85
C GLN A 417 3.93 4.02 -24.31
N LYS A 418 5.10 4.46 -24.78
CA LYS A 418 5.36 4.55 -26.23
C LYS A 418 6.38 3.49 -26.62
N PHE A 419 5.95 2.57 -27.49
CA PHE A 419 6.84 1.62 -28.14
C PHE A 419 7.92 2.43 -28.90
N LEU A 420 9.20 2.23 -28.54
CA LEU A 420 10.39 2.85 -29.16
C LEU A 420 10.84 4.20 -28.59
N GLN A 421 11.16 4.27 -27.30
CA GLN A 421 12.05 5.33 -26.79
C GLN A 421 13.45 4.75 -26.49
N PRO A 422 14.49 5.16 -27.23
CA PRO A 422 15.87 4.75 -26.97
C PRO A 422 16.49 5.38 -25.72
N THR A 423 15.77 6.28 -25.03
CA THR A 423 16.30 7.11 -23.96
C THR A 423 15.40 7.08 -22.72
N VAL A 424 16.03 7.16 -21.55
CA VAL A 424 15.37 7.28 -20.26
C VAL A 424 14.47 8.51 -20.26
N SER A 425 13.19 8.34 -19.94
CA SER A 425 12.19 9.42 -19.94
C SER A 425 11.51 9.53 -18.60
N THR A 426 11.15 10.75 -18.19
CA THR A 426 10.57 11.01 -16.87
C THR A 426 9.29 11.84 -16.98
N ALA A 427 8.26 11.45 -16.24
CA ALA A 427 7.05 12.24 -16.00
C ALA A 427 6.83 12.48 -14.51
N GLN A 428 6.23 13.62 -14.20
CA GLN A 428 5.87 13.99 -12.84
C GLN A 428 4.36 14.17 -12.73
N LEU A 429 3.75 13.57 -11.72
CA LEU A 429 2.37 13.85 -11.31
C LEU A 429 2.43 14.67 -10.03
N ILE A 430 1.93 15.90 -10.09
CA ILE A 430 2.12 16.91 -9.04
C ILE A 430 0.78 17.18 -8.37
N SER A 431 0.77 17.15 -7.04
CA SER A 431 -0.42 17.46 -6.24
C SER A 431 -0.75 18.95 -6.26
N MET A 432 -1.95 19.30 -5.79
CA MET A 432 -2.22 20.65 -5.30
C MET A 432 -1.25 21.05 -4.17
N LYS A 433 -1.10 22.36 -3.93
CA LYS A 433 -0.27 22.87 -2.84
C LYS A 433 -0.96 22.68 -1.49
N PHE A 434 -0.35 21.89 -0.61
CA PHE A 434 -0.81 21.68 0.75
C PHE A 434 -0.32 22.80 1.67
N SER A 435 -1.17 23.18 2.62
CA SER A 435 -0.78 24.09 3.71
C SER A 435 0.09 23.37 4.73
N ARG A 436 0.78 24.14 5.59
CA ARG A 436 1.57 23.55 6.69
C ARG A 436 0.67 22.66 7.55
N PRO A 437 1.05 21.39 7.82
CA PRO A 437 0.27 20.50 8.64
C PRO A 437 0.53 20.75 10.14
N GLU A 438 -0.51 20.64 10.98
CA GLU A 438 -0.38 20.77 12.45
C GLU A 438 0.22 19.51 13.11
N GLN A 439 0.05 18.36 12.45
CA GLN A 439 0.53 17.05 12.87
C GLN A 439 1.27 16.37 11.71
N PRO A 440 2.16 15.41 11.98
CA PRO A 440 2.72 14.55 10.94
C PRO A 440 1.62 13.92 10.10
N GLN A 441 1.82 13.85 8.79
CA GLN A 441 0.88 13.21 7.87
C GLN A 441 1.48 11.94 7.29
N CYS A 442 0.61 11.08 6.81
CA CYS A 442 0.94 9.86 6.10
C CYS A 442 0.29 9.87 4.74
N LEU A 443 1.11 9.61 3.73
CA LEU A 443 0.67 9.37 2.36
C LEU A 443 0.63 7.87 2.13
N CYS A 444 -0.50 7.40 1.62
CA CYS A 444 -0.71 6.03 1.19
C CYS A 444 -1.20 6.00 -0.25
N PHE A 445 -0.79 4.97 -0.97
CA PHE A 445 -1.15 4.77 -2.36
C PHE A 445 -0.93 3.31 -2.74
N TRP A 446 -1.58 2.89 -3.82
CA TRP A 446 -1.30 1.61 -4.46
C TRP A 446 -0.37 1.83 -5.65
N TYR A 447 0.54 0.89 -5.88
CA TYR A 447 1.43 0.92 -7.04
C TYR A 447 1.54 -0.45 -7.70
N PHE A 448 1.83 -0.44 -8.99
CA PHE A 448 2.07 -1.62 -9.81
C PHE A 448 3.32 -1.37 -10.64
N MET A 449 4.32 -2.23 -10.48
CA MET A 449 5.57 -2.18 -11.24
C MET A 449 5.89 -3.60 -11.68
N TYR A 450 5.58 -3.93 -12.93
CA TYR A 450 5.76 -5.29 -13.43
C TYR A 450 6.42 -5.31 -14.80
N GLU A 451 7.45 -6.16 -14.91
CA GLU A 451 8.12 -6.47 -16.16
C GLU A 451 7.90 -7.96 -16.46
N PRO A 452 7.13 -8.31 -17.51
CA PRO A 452 6.73 -9.69 -17.76
C PRO A 452 7.88 -10.59 -18.22
N PHE A 453 8.93 -10.00 -18.79
CA PHE A 453 10.09 -10.71 -19.28
C PHE A 453 11.34 -9.88 -19.01
N ILE A 454 12.32 -10.48 -18.36
CA ILE A 454 13.65 -9.89 -18.12
C ILE A 454 14.61 -10.63 -19.05
N ASP A 455 15.24 -9.90 -19.97
CA ASP A 455 16.20 -10.48 -20.90
C ASP A 455 17.61 -10.57 -20.28
N ILE A 456 18.58 -11.05 -21.04
CA ILE A 456 19.98 -11.21 -20.58
C ILE A 456 20.65 -9.90 -20.16
N SER A 457 20.13 -8.75 -20.58
CA SER A 457 20.60 -7.41 -20.23
C SER A 457 20.12 -6.98 -18.84
N GLY A 458 19.22 -7.75 -18.22
CA GLY A 458 18.67 -7.46 -16.91
C GLY A 458 17.36 -6.66 -16.94
N PRO A 459 16.83 -6.31 -15.76
CA PRO A 459 15.57 -5.58 -15.65
C PRO A 459 15.72 -4.16 -16.17
N SER A 460 14.70 -3.65 -16.86
CA SER A 460 14.79 -2.37 -17.59
C SER A 460 13.52 -1.53 -17.51
N LEU A 461 12.61 -1.87 -16.59
CA LEU A 461 11.31 -1.24 -16.46
C LEU A 461 11.40 0.26 -16.17
N GLY A 462 12.14 0.66 -15.13
CA GLY A 462 12.14 2.05 -14.68
C GLY A 462 12.14 2.24 -13.17
N VAL A 463 11.84 3.45 -12.72
CA VAL A 463 11.86 3.84 -11.30
C VAL A 463 10.59 4.62 -10.96
N LEU A 464 10.03 4.36 -9.78
CA LEU A 464 8.95 5.14 -9.18
C LEU A 464 9.47 5.82 -7.92
N ARG A 465 9.35 7.15 -7.85
CA ARG A 465 9.75 7.97 -6.70
C ARG A 465 8.57 8.78 -6.19
N VAL A 466 8.51 8.96 -4.87
CA VAL A 466 7.74 10.03 -4.26
C VAL A 466 8.71 11.10 -3.80
N LEU A 467 8.53 12.30 -4.33
CA LEU A 467 9.35 13.47 -4.07
C LEU A 467 8.53 14.52 -3.34
N LEU A 468 9.20 15.27 -2.48
CA LEU A 468 8.60 16.36 -1.74
C LEU A 468 9.18 17.69 -2.20
N GLN A 469 8.31 18.60 -2.61
CA GLN A 469 8.69 19.96 -3.01
C GLN A 469 8.30 20.93 -1.90
N THR A 470 9.27 21.71 -1.40
CA THR A 470 9.08 22.66 -0.29
C THR A 470 9.49 24.08 -0.71
N GLY A 471 8.71 25.09 -0.32
CA GLY A 471 9.01 26.50 -0.62
C GLY A 471 8.92 26.88 -2.12
N GLU A 472 9.53 28.02 -2.48
CA GLU A 472 9.66 28.47 -3.88
C GLU A 472 10.89 27.86 -4.60
N SER A 473 11.82 27.26 -3.85
CA SER A 473 12.93 26.51 -4.42
C SER A 473 12.41 25.22 -5.06
N GLN A 474 12.71 24.99 -6.34
CA GLN A 474 12.43 23.72 -7.05
C GLN A 474 13.33 22.55 -6.58
N THR A 475 13.66 22.50 -5.30
CA THR A 475 14.44 21.42 -4.71
C THR A 475 13.50 20.28 -4.35
N TYR A 476 13.68 19.14 -5.03
CA TYR A 476 12.95 17.91 -4.79
C TYR A 476 13.78 16.99 -3.90
N LEU A 477 13.20 16.51 -2.80
CA LEU A 477 13.83 15.50 -1.94
C LEU A 477 13.07 14.18 -2.08
N PRO A 478 13.71 13.09 -2.55
CA PRO A 478 13.10 11.77 -2.56
C PRO A 478 12.97 11.23 -1.13
N PHE A 479 11.81 10.68 -0.82
CA PHE A 479 11.53 10.11 0.51
C PHE A 479 10.84 8.74 0.46
N TRP A 480 10.56 8.26 -0.76
CA TRP A 480 10.17 6.89 -1.08
C TRP A 480 10.63 6.58 -2.51
N GLN A 481 11.24 5.42 -2.76
CA GLN A 481 11.70 5.03 -4.10
C GLN A 481 11.74 3.52 -4.28
N LEU A 482 11.22 3.03 -5.40
CA LEU A 482 11.41 1.66 -5.88
C LEU A 482 11.91 1.63 -7.32
N THR A 483 12.73 0.63 -7.61
CA THR A 483 13.38 0.42 -8.90
C THR A 483 12.94 -0.91 -9.50
N ASN A 484 12.61 -0.91 -10.78
CA ASN A 484 12.30 -2.08 -11.58
C ASN A 484 11.16 -2.96 -11.01
N ASN A 485 11.08 -4.20 -11.47
CA ASN A 485 9.98 -5.14 -11.22
C ASN A 485 9.72 -5.39 -9.71
N GLN A 486 8.49 -5.15 -9.27
CA GLN A 486 7.97 -5.41 -7.92
C GLN A 486 6.94 -6.57 -7.89
N GLY A 487 6.82 -7.29 -9.00
CA GLY A 487 5.94 -8.45 -9.13
C GLY A 487 4.60 -8.16 -9.84
N PRO A 488 3.82 -9.21 -10.12
CA PRO A 488 2.64 -9.15 -10.99
C PRO A 488 1.36 -8.70 -10.27
N THR A 489 1.46 -8.07 -9.10
CA THR A 489 0.33 -7.66 -8.25
C THR A 489 0.43 -6.20 -7.88
N TRP A 490 -0.72 -5.58 -7.57
CA TRP A 490 -0.73 -4.26 -6.94
C TRP A 490 -0.21 -4.36 -5.52
N ASN A 491 0.65 -3.42 -5.16
CA ASN A 491 1.32 -3.35 -3.87
C ASN A 491 0.94 -2.07 -3.15
N PHE A 492 0.97 -2.12 -1.81
CA PHE A 492 0.66 -0.99 -0.96
C PHE A 492 1.93 -0.19 -0.63
N GLY A 493 1.87 1.12 -0.90
CA GLY A 493 2.90 2.10 -0.56
C GLY A 493 2.45 2.98 0.61
N GLN A 494 3.36 3.26 1.53
CA GLN A 494 3.12 4.17 2.66
C GLN A 494 4.39 4.98 2.95
N VAL A 495 4.24 6.26 3.25
CA VAL A 495 5.38 7.13 3.57
C VAL A 495 4.97 8.30 4.47
N PRO A 496 5.73 8.61 5.54
CA PRO A 496 5.46 9.76 6.40
C PRO A 496 5.90 11.08 5.76
N ILE A 497 5.10 12.12 5.94
CA ILE A 497 5.36 13.50 5.52
C ILE A 497 5.53 14.36 6.76
N ARG A 498 6.72 14.95 6.92
CA ARG A 498 7.06 15.85 8.03
C ARG A 498 7.52 17.18 7.48
N GLN A 499 6.62 18.17 7.46
CA GLN A 499 6.91 19.49 6.89
C GLN A 499 6.49 20.65 7.78
N ASN A 500 7.31 21.69 7.78
CA ASN A 500 7.07 22.93 8.53
C ASN A 500 6.56 24.07 7.64
N ASN A 501 6.55 23.87 6.32
CA ASN A 501 6.14 24.84 5.32
C ASN A 501 5.06 24.23 4.41
N SER A 502 4.44 25.04 3.55
CA SER A 502 3.61 24.52 2.46
C SER A 502 4.43 23.62 1.53
N TYR A 503 3.84 22.55 1.03
CA TYR A 503 4.52 21.56 0.20
C TYR A 503 3.62 21.04 -0.91
N GLN A 504 4.24 20.38 -1.90
CA GLN A 504 3.57 19.56 -2.90
C GLN A 504 4.20 18.17 -2.90
N VAL A 505 3.37 17.16 -3.12
CA VAL A 505 3.79 15.78 -3.34
C VAL A 505 3.91 15.56 -4.84
N VAL A 506 4.99 14.91 -5.26
CA VAL A 506 5.24 14.59 -6.66
C VAL A 506 5.52 13.10 -6.80
N PHE A 507 4.69 12.40 -7.58
CA PHE A 507 5.02 11.08 -8.07
C PHE A 507 5.85 11.23 -9.35
N GLU A 508 7.13 10.89 -9.28
CA GLU A 508 8.03 10.89 -10.42
C GLU A 508 8.21 9.47 -10.92
N GLY A 509 7.81 9.23 -12.17
CA GLY A 509 8.02 7.98 -12.86
C GLY A 509 9.08 8.15 -13.94
N THR A 510 10.15 7.36 -13.85
CA THR A 510 11.16 7.24 -14.89
C THR A 510 10.93 5.93 -15.63
N TRP A 511 10.73 6.00 -16.94
CA TRP A 511 10.64 4.84 -17.82
C TRP A 511 12.04 4.48 -18.32
N GLY A 512 12.48 3.26 -18.04
CA GLY A 512 13.72 2.73 -18.59
C GLY A 512 13.57 2.33 -20.06
N PRO A 513 14.62 1.82 -20.73
CA PRO A 513 14.59 1.42 -22.15
C PRO A 513 13.77 0.14 -22.41
N ASN A 514 12.85 -0.23 -21.50
CA ASN A 514 12.09 -1.46 -21.45
C ASN A 514 11.64 -1.97 -22.83
N ARG A 515 12.22 -3.10 -23.22
CA ARG A 515 11.99 -3.76 -24.51
C ARG A 515 10.88 -4.82 -24.44
N ALA A 516 10.43 -5.16 -23.24
CA ALA A 516 9.58 -6.31 -22.93
C ALA A 516 8.12 -5.94 -22.55
N GLY A 517 7.74 -4.67 -22.60
CA GLY A 517 6.34 -4.24 -22.45
C GLY A 517 5.79 -4.36 -21.02
N GLY A 518 6.51 -3.79 -20.04
CA GLY A 518 6.04 -3.68 -18.65
C GLY A 518 5.10 -2.51 -18.38
N ALA A 519 4.80 -2.26 -17.10
CA ALA A 519 3.98 -1.13 -16.67
C ALA A 519 4.44 -0.57 -15.31
N ILE A 520 4.34 0.75 -15.16
CA ILE A 520 4.46 1.48 -13.89
C ILE A 520 3.15 2.23 -13.70
N SER A 521 2.42 1.94 -12.63
CA SER A 521 1.10 2.50 -12.39
C SER A 521 0.88 2.80 -10.91
N ILE A 522 0.01 3.76 -10.62
CA ILE A 522 -0.40 4.13 -9.27
C ILE A 522 -1.93 4.26 -9.20
N ASP A 523 -2.48 4.06 -8.02
CA ASP A 523 -3.93 4.14 -7.76
C ASP A 523 -4.21 4.50 -6.30
N ASP A 524 -5.45 4.89 -5.99
CA ASP A 524 -5.98 5.03 -4.62
C ASP A 524 -5.08 5.83 -3.66
N ILE A 525 -4.77 7.07 -4.03
CA ILE A 525 -3.99 7.99 -3.20
C ILE A 525 -4.84 8.46 -2.01
N SER A 526 -4.27 8.43 -0.81
CA SER A 526 -4.94 8.87 0.42
C SER A 526 -3.98 9.50 1.42
N PHE A 527 -4.50 10.42 2.24
CA PHE A 527 -3.75 11.09 3.30
C PHE A 527 -4.44 10.95 4.66
N TYR A 528 -3.66 10.75 5.73
CA TYR A 528 -4.16 10.79 7.11
C TYR A 528 -3.14 11.38 8.08
N GLU A 529 -3.60 11.78 9.28
CA GLU A 529 -2.74 12.29 10.34
C GLU A 529 -2.14 11.14 11.14
N GLY A 530 -0.81 11.10 11.28
CA GLY A 530 -0.11 10.04 11.99
C GLY A 530 1.37 9.98 11.67
N GLN A 531 2.14 9.32 12.54
CA GLN A 531 3.53 8.94 12.23
C GLN A 531 3.61 7.48 11.79
N CYS A 532 3.39 7.24 10.51
CA CYS A 532 3.56 5.94 9.89
C CYS A 532 5.03 5.63 9.55
N SER A 533 5.31 4.36 9.32
CA SER A 533 6.54 3.83 8.76
C SER A 533 6.46 3.74 7.23
N ILE A 534 7.63 3.68 6.60
CA ILE A 534 7.75 3.50 5.15
C ILE A 534 7.38 2.07 4.80
N LYS A 535 6.43 1.89 3.87
CA LYS A 535 6.10 0.59 3.27
C LYS A 535 6.26 0.63 1.74
N PRO A 536 6.84 -0.41 1.13
CA PRO A 536 7.58 -1.48 1.80
C PRO A 536 8.91 -0.96 2.36
N LEU A 537 9.55 -1.70 3.28
CA LEU A 537 10.77 -1.24 3.97
C LEU A 537 11.90 -0.89 3.01
N HIS A 538 12.05 -1.64 1.91
CA HIS A 538 13.07 -1.41 0.88
C HIS A 538 12.81 -0.17 0.01
N ALA A 539 11.65 0.47 0.14
CA ALA A 539 11.39 1.76 -0.50
C ALA A 539 12.02 2.96 0.25
N THR A 540 12.63 2.71 1.41
CA THR A 540 13.30 3.74 2.20
C THR A 540 14.42 4.40 1.40
N VAL A 541 14.46 5.72 1.45
CA VAL A 541 15.52 6.53 0.83
C VAL A 541 16.43 7.08 1.91
N ARG A 542 17.74 6.87 1.77
CA ARG A 542 18.77 7.44 2.65
C ARG A 542 19.62 8.47 1.94
N SER A 543 20.14 9.41 2.72
CA SER A 543 21.17 10.32 2.24
C SER A 543 22.38 9.50 1.79
N GLY A 544 22.83 9.69 0.56
CA GLY A 544 23.91 8.90 -0.06
C GLY A 544 23.44 7.79 -1.00
N ASP A 545 22.17 7.37 -0.96
CA ASP A 545 21.60 6.48 -1.98
C ASP A 545 21.72 7.13 -3.36
N CYS A 546 22.26 6.40 -4.34
CA CYS A 546 22.42 6.91 -5.68
C CYS A 546 22.46 5.79 -6.73
N SER A 547 21.50 5.82 -7.66
CA SER A 547 21.54 5.02 -8.89
C SER A 547 22.19 5.78 -10.05
N PHE A 548 22.71 6.99 -9.81
CA PHE A 548 23.34 7.87 -10.81
C PHE A 548 22.51 8.29 -12.06
N GLU A 549 21.31 7.76 -12.24
CA GLU A 549 20.34 8.07 -13.31
C GLU A 549 19.91 9.54 -13.44
N SER A 550 20.12 10.34 -12.41
CA SER A 550 19.77 11.77 -12.41
C SER A 550 20.92 12.62 -11.89
N GLY A 551 22.15 12.15 -12.12
CA GLY A 551 23.39 12.77 -11.67
C GLY A 551 23.93 12.15 -10.38
N ILE A 552 24.90 12.82 -9.76
CA ILE A 552 25.73 12.27 -8.68
C ILE A 552 25.10 12.27 -7.28
N CYS A 553 23.78 12.50 -7.15
CA CYS A 553 23.04 12.47 -5.87
C CYS A 553 23.69 13.18 -4.67
N GLY A 554 24.38 14.30 -4.92
CA GLY A 554 25.08 15.07 -3.88
C GLY A 554 26.45 14.53 -3.46
N TRP A 555 26.91 13.42 -4.03
CA TRP A 555 28.29 12.96 -3.94
C TRP A 555 29.23 14.01 -4.56
N LYS A 556 30.42 14.16 -3.98
CA LYS A 556 31.39 15.19 -4.35
C LYS A 556 32.75 14.59 -4.62
N ASN A 557 33.38 15.00 -5.71
CA ASN A 557 34.78 14.70 -5.95
C ASN A 557 35.65 15.50 -4.97
N VAL A 558 36.53 14.78 -4.27
CA VAL A 558 37.45 15.34 -3.26
C VAL A 558 38.90 14.91 -3.53
N THR A 559 39.21 14.50 -4.77
CA THR A 559 40.59 14.23 -5.15
C THR A 559 41.43 15.50 -5.00
N HIS A 560 42.54 15.41 -4.25
CA HIS A 560 43.53 16.47 -4.14
C HIS A 560 44.60 16.26 -5.22
N SER A 561 44.79 17.23 -6.13
CA SER A 561 45.87 17.20 -7.13
C SER A 561 47.10 17.95 -6.63
N ASP A 562 48.23 17.26 -6.47
CA ASP A 562 49.50 17.89 -6.05
C ASP A 562 50.35 18.43 -7.22
N SER A 563 49.87 18.37 -8.47
CA SER A 563 50.60 18.90 -9.62
C SER A 563 49.68 19.13 -10.83
N ASN A 564 50.16 19.93 -11.79
CA ASN A 564 49.51 20.34 -13.06
C ASN A 564 49.17 19.19 -14.04
N GLU A 565 49.03 17.95 -13.57
CA GLU A 565 48.59 16.81 -14.37
C GLU A 565 47.05 16.77 -14.47
N ARG A 566 46.55 16.09 -15.51
CA ARG A 566 45.12 15.96 -15.82
C ARG A 566 44.39 15.49 -14.56
N LEU A 567 43.41 16.28 -14.08
CA LEU A 567 42.67 16.01 -12.83
C LEU A 567 42.07 14.60 -12.86
N ILE A 568 42.67 13.69 -12.10
CA ILE A 568 42.17 12.34 -11.86
C ILE A 568 40.99 12.45 -10.90
N SER A 569 39.79 12.15 -11.37
CA SER A 569 38.57 12.21 -10.56
C SER A 569 37.60 11.13 -10.97
N TRP A 570 36.63 10.84 -10.10
CA TRP A 570 35.47 10.09 -10.55
C TRP A 570 34.64 10.92 -11.53
N GLN A 571 34.05 10.25 -12.50
CA GLN A 571 33.31 10.85 -13.60
C GLN A 571 32.04 10.04 -13.86
N MET A 572 30.99 10.71 -14.33
CA MET A 572 29.79 10.04 -14.81
C MET A 572 30.06 9.42 -16.18
N ALA A 573 29.58 8.20 -16.39
CA ALA A 573 29.57 7.56 -17.71
C ALA A 573 28.64 8.29 -18.68
N PHE A 574 29.04 8.34 -19.94
CA PHE A 574 28.21 8.78 -21.06
C PHE A 574 28.66 8.13 -22.36
N ASP A 575 27.87 8.28 -23.42
CA ASP A 575 28.00 7.55 -24.68
C ASP A 575 29.42 7.42 -25.26
N MET A 576 30.22 8.49 -25.20
CA MET A 576 31.56 8.52 -25.79
C MET A 576 32.69 8.34 -24.77
N HIS A 577 32.40 8.21 -23.48
CA HIS A 577 33.40 8.09 -22.42
C HIS A 577 32.91 7.12 -21.36
N ARG A 578 33.16 5.83 -21.62
CA ARG A 578 32.81 4.72 -20.74
C ARG A 578 33.82 3.57 -20.85
N PRO A 579 34.12 2.86 -19.75
CA PRO A 579 35.06 1.74 -19.77
C PRO A 579 34.46 0.51 -20.48
N ALA A 580 35.22 -0.10 -21.38
CA ALA A 580 34.94 -1.41 -22.00
C ALA A 580 33.51 -1.61 -22.54
N GLU A 581 32.88 -0.55 -23.08
CA GLU A 581 31.47 -0.55 -23.50
C GLU A 581 30.46 -0.97 -22.41
N LEU A 582 30.85 -0.92 -21.13
CA LEU A 582 30.03 -1.27 -19.98
C LEU A 582 28.72 -0.47 -19.99
N LEU A 583 27.61 -1.20 -19.94
CA LEU A 583 26.27 -0.64 -19.81
C LEU A 583 25.93 -0.50 -18.32
N ASP A 584 25.14 0.53 -17.98
CA ASP A 584 24.61 0.79 -16.64
C ASP A 584 23.88 -0.42 -16.06
N ARG A 585 23.97 -0.61 -14.75
CA ARG A 585 23.38 -1.75 -14.07
C ARG A 585 21.86 -1.65 -13.96
N THR A 586 21.34 -0.44 -13.81
CA THR A 586 19.93 -0.14 -13.51
C THR A 586 19.02 -0.42 -14.69
N PHE A 587 19.43 0.04 -15.88
CA PHE A 587 18.65 0.07 -17.10
C PHE A 587 19.37 -0.48 -18.34
N GLY A 588 20.65 -0.82 -18.25
CA GLY A 588 21.44 -1.26 -19.41
C GLY A 588 21.69 -0.13 -20.41
N THR A 589 21.73 1.11 -19.92
CA THR A 589 22.00 2.30 -20.73
C THR A 589 23.50 2.57 -20.84
N SER A 590 23.89 3.55 -21.64
CA SER A 590 25.30 3.90 -21.86
C SER A 590 25.85 4.92 -20.86
N ASP A 591 24.97 5.61 -20.14
CA ASP A 591 25.20 6.50 -19.02
C ASP A 591 24.60 5.89 -17.74
N GLY A 592 24.49 6.64 -16.65
CA GLY A 592 23.78 6.15 -15.45
C GLY A 592 24.65 5.52 -14.36
N TYR A 593 25.97 5.59 -14.45
CA TYR A 593 26.90 5.15 -13.38
C TYR A 593 28.12 6.06 -13.28
N VAL A 594 28.94 5.86 -12.24
CA VAL A 594 30.22 6.59 -12.08
C VAL A 594 31.41 5.65 -12.24
N PHE A 595 32.51 6.16 -12.75
CA PHE A 595 33.77 5.44 -12.83
C PHE A 595 34.95 6.38 -12.68
N PHE A 596 36.11 5.81 -12.40
CA PHE A 596 37.38 6.49 -12.63
C PHE A 596 38.25 5.59 -13.50
N ASP A 597 39.07 6.19 -14.34
CA ASP A 597 40.08 5.53 -15.15
C ASP A 597 41.42 6.25 -15.02
N ILE A 598 42.46 5.53 -14.64
CA ILE A 598 43.80 6.07 -14.45
C ILE A 598 44.76 5.36 -15.40
N PHE A 599 45.44 6.14 -16.22
CA PHE A 599 46.49 5.67 -17.12
C PHE A 599 47.75 6.49 -16.90
N THR A 600 48.67 5.99 -16.09
CA THR A 600 49.97 6.64 -15.85
C THR A 600 51.06 5.97 -16.69
N THR A 601 51.78 6.75 -17.49
CA THR A 601 52.92 6.24 -18.29
C THR A 601 54.11 5.82 -17.42
N ASN A 602 54.20 6.36 -16.21
CA ASN A 602 55.32 6.17 -15.28
C ASN A 602 55.08 5.05 -14.27
N GLN A 603 53.97 4.29 -14.39
CA GLN A 603 53.53 3.27 -13.43
C GLN A 603 53.33 3.80 -11.99
N GLN A 604 53.19 5.12 -11.81
CA GLN A 604 52.92 5.69 -10.49
C GLN A 604 51.45 5.49 -10.13
N GLN A 605 51.20 4.90 -8.96
CA GLN A 605 49.84 4.70 -8.47
C GLN A 605 49.23 6.06 -8.10
N SER A 606 48.12 6.40 -8.75
CA SER A 606 47.36 7.62 -8.48
C SER A 606 46.05 7.29 -7.77
N THR A 607 45.46 8.29 -7.13
CA THR A 607 44.26 8.09 -6.30
C THR A 607 43.12 9.03 -6.73
N ALA A 608 41.92 8.50 -6.86
CA ALA A 608 40.68 9.25 -7.08
C ALA A 608 39.76 9.10 -5.86
N ARG A 609 39.19 10.20 -5.36
CA ARG A 609 38.31 10.18 -4.18
C ARG A 609 36.97 10.85 -4.46
N MET A 610 35.89 10.16 -4.11
CA MET A 610 34.53 10.71 -4.07
C MET A 610 33.95 10.53 -2.68
N LEU A 611 33.28 11.57 -2.16
CA LEU A 611 32.71 11.62 -0.82
C LEU A 611 31.18 11.73 -0.89
N SER A 612 30.49 10.92 -0.10
CA SER A 612 29.04 10.96 0.03
C SER A 612 28.56 12.21 0.78
N PRO A 613 27.28 12.59 0.64
CA PRO A 613 26.59 13.39 1.64
C PRO A 613 26.66 12.74 3.03
N VAL A 614 26.36 13.51 4.08
CA VAL A 614 26.28 12.97 5.44
C VAL A 614 25.12 11.98 5.54
N ILE A 615 25.41 10.79 6.03
CA ILE A 615 24.49 9.66 6.24
C ILE A 615 24.21 9.55 7.74
N ASP A 616 22.95 9.32 8.08
CA ASP A 616 22.44 9.09 9.43
C ASP A 616 21.83 7.67 9.51
N GLY A 617 22.02 7.00 10.66
CA GLY A 617 21.39 5.72 11.00
C GLY A 617 19.86 5.74 11.04
N MET A 618 19.23 6.92 11.18
CA MET A 618 17.77 7.08 11.30
C MET A 618 17.16 6.15 12.37
N GLY A 619 17.88 5.94 13.48
CA GLY A 619 17.47 5.08 14.59
C GLY A 619 17.87 3.60 14.46
N SER A 620 18.66 3.23 13.45
CA SER A 620 19.29 1.91 13.35
C SER A 620 20.74 1.98 13.83
N ASP A 621 21.15 1.02 14.66
CA ASP A 621 22.53 0.92 15.15
C ASP A 621 23.49 0.41 14.06
N ASP A 622 22.99 -0.43 13.14
CA ASP A 622 23.76 -1.02 12.04
C ASP A 622 23.03 -0.83 10.72
N LEU A 623 23.78 -0.48 9.67
CA LEU A 623 23.29 -0.35 8.31
C LEU A 623 24.02 -1.32 7.37
N CYS A 624 23.29 -1.89 6.42
CA CYS A 624 23.86 -2.66 5.33
C CYS A 624 24.08 -1.73 4.13
N PHE A 625 25.33 -1.47 3.80
CA PHE A 625 25.70 -0.70 2.62
C PHE A 625 25.90 -1.66 1.44
N THR A 626 25.24 -1.39 0.33
CA THR A 626 25.25 -2.21 -0.89
C THR A 626 25.56 -1.34 -2.11
N PHE A 627 26.29 -1.86 -3.07
CA PHE A 627 26.57 -1.20 -4.35
C PHE A 627 26.99 -2.24 -5.39
N TRP A 628 26.94 -1.87 -6.67
CA TRP A 628 27.50 -2.66 -7.75
C TRP A 628 28.81 -2.07 -8.20
N TYR A 629 29.74 -2.91 -8.62
CA TYR A 629 31.03 -2.46 -9.13
C TYR A 629 31.55 -3.34 -10.26
N PHE A 630 32.45 -2.77 -11.06
CA PHE A 630 33.18 -3.47 -12.12
C PHE A 630 34.62 -2.95 -12.17
N GLY A 631 35.60 -3.85 -12.04
CA GLY A 631 37.02 -3.51 -12.14
C GLY A 631 37.58 -3.78 -13.54
N PHE A 632 38.48 -2.94 -14.03
CA PHE A 632 39.16 -3.11 -15.32
C PHE A 632 40.63 -2.65 -15.26
N GLY A 633 41.46 -3.17 -16.16
CA GLY A 633 42.87 -2.79 -16.30
C GLY A 633 43.87 -3.82 -15.74
N ALA A 634 45.08 -3.36 -15.39
CA ALA A 634 46.20 -4.23 -15.00
C ALA A 634 46.04 -4.78 -13.56
N ALA A 635 45.90 -6.10 -13.47
CA ALA A 635 45.81 -6.87 -12.23
C ALA A 635 46.93 -6.52 -11.23
N GLY A 636 46.59 -6.48 -9.94
CA GLY A 636 47.50 -6.19 -8.82
C GLY A 636 47.75 -4.73 -8.47
N SER A 637 47.45 -3.76 -9.34
CA SER A 637 47.68 -2.32 -9.09
C SER A 637 46.42 -1.46 -8.94
N THR A 638 45.27 -2.02 -9.32
CA THR A 638 43.97 -1.34 -9.35
C THR A 638 43.11 -1.82 -8.18
N GLN A 639 42.81 -0.92 -7.26
CA GLN A 639 42.09 -1.19 -6.01
C GLN A 639 40.94 -0.20 -5.79
N LEU A 640 39.86 -0.69 -5.19
CA LEU A 640 38.74 0.11 -4.70
C LEU A 640 38.64 -0.06 -3.19
N HIS A 641 38.73 1.05 -2.47
CA HIS A 641 38.52 1.13 -1.03
C HIS A 641 37.23 1.89 -0.72
N VAL A 642 36.45 1.36 0.21
CA VAL A 642 35.31 2.07 0.80
C VAL A 642 35.66 2.40 2.24
N LEU A 643 35.75 3.69 2.53
CA LEU A 643 36.17 4.22 3.82
C LEU A 643 34.98 4.90 4.53
N LYS A 644 34.79 4.60 5.81
CA LYS A 644 33.88 5.35 6.69
C LYS A 644 34.63 6.52 7.32
N THR A 645 34.13 7.73 7.12
CA THR A 645 34.74 8.97 7.61
C THR A 645 33.77 9.69 8.55
N ARG A 646 34.31 10.46 9.51
CA ARG A 646 33.49 11.41 10.26
C ARG A 646 33.21 12.63 9.38
N PRO A 647 32.02 13.27 9.48
CA PRO A 647 31.73 14.47 8.70
C PRO A 647 32.82 15.54 8.90
N GLY A 648 33.46 15.97 7.81
CA GLY A 648 34.55 16.95 7.82
C GLY A 648 35.95 16.40 8.11
N SER A 649 36.12 15.10 8.36
CA SER A 649 37.42 14.44 8.50
C SER A 649 37.99 14.02 7.14
N ALA A 650 39.29 14.20 6.96
CA ALA A 650 40.02 13.68 5.79
C ALA A 650 40.49 12.22 5.97
N THR A 651 40.46 11.70 7.19
CA THR A 651 40.85 10.31 7.52
C THR A 651 39.61 9.44 7.75
N GLY A 652 39.64 8.22 7.22
CA GLY A 652 38.56 7.25 7.30
C GLY A 652 39.03 5.86 7.73
N GLN A 653 38.12 5.11 8.35
CA GLN A 653 38.27 3.70 8.67
C GLN A 653 37.97 2.87 7.41
N LEU A 654 38.84 1.92 7.07
CA LEU A 654 38.59 0.98 5.97
C LEU A 654 37.44 0.04 6.35
N MET A 655 36.43 -0.02 5.49
CA MET A 655 35.26 -0.88 5.69
C MET A 655 35.22 -2.05 4.71
N TRP A 656 35.68 -1.80 3.47
CA TRP A 656 35.65 -2.78 2.38
C TRP A 656 36.75 -2.49 1.37
N LYS A 657 37.35 -3.53 0.81
CA LYS A 657 38.41 -3.44 -0.20
C LYS A 657 38.31 -4.56 -1.23
N MET A 658 38.63 -4.21 -2.49
CA MET A 658 38.76 -5.15 -3.59
C MET A 658 39.90 -4.75 -4.56
N THR A 659 40.56 -5.76 -5.13
CA THR A 659 41.55 -5.61 -6.21
C THR A 659 40.96 -6.10 -7.53
N ALA A 660 41.25 -5.43 -8.65
CA ALA A 660 40.77 -5.81 -9.98
C ALA A 660 41.53 -7.02 -10.58
N ASP A 661 41.55 -8.16 -9.88
CA ASP A 661 42.23 -9.38 -10.33
C ASP A 661 41.26 -10.34 -11.05
N GLY A 662 41.61 -10.76 -12.26
CA GLY A 662 40.86 -11.79 -13.00
C GLY A 662 39.58 -11.33 -13.72
N TYR A 663 39.38 -10.02 -13.91
CA TYR A 663 38.24 -9.50 -14.66
C TYR A 663 38.41 -9.71 -16.17
N ASP A 664 37.35 -10.15 -16.85
CA ASP A 664 37.30 -10.32 -18.30
C ASP A 664 36.85 -9.00 -18.98
N PRO A 665 37.76 -8.27 -19.64
CA PRO A 665 37.40 -7.03 -20.33
C PRO A 665 36.57 -7.26 -21.60
N LEU A 666 36.48 -8.50 -22.11
CA LEU A 666 35.67 -8.83 -23.29
C LEU A 666 34.19 -9.06 -22.94
N HIS A 667 33.89 -9.43 -21.69
CA HIS A 667 32.55 -9.68 -21.21
C HIS A 667 32.32 -8.96 -19.87
N PRO A 668 32.20 -7.63 -19.89
CA PRO A 668 32.06 -6.84 -18.68
C PRO A 668 30.78 -7.24 -17.92
N ALA A 669 30.92 -7.57 -16.63
CA ALA A 669 29.82 -7.99 -15.79
C ALA A 669 29.90 -7.32 -14.41
N TRP A 670 28.80 -6.69 -14.02
CA TRP A 670 28.67 -6.07 -12.70
C TRP A 670 28.72 -7.11 -11.58
N THR A 671 29.50 -6.81 -10.54
CA THR A 671 29.62 -7.63 -9.33
C THR A 671 28.96 -6.90 -8.16
N PRO A 672 28.12 -7.57 -7.34
CA PRO A 672 27.52 -6.94 -6.18
C PRO A 672 28.52 -6.91 -5.01
N ALA A 673 28.54 -5.81 -4.29
CA ALA A 673 29.24 -5.66 -3.02
C ALA A 673 28.27 -5.25 -1.92
N GLN A 674 28.50 -5.76 -0.71
CA GLN A 674 27.77 -5.31 0.46
C GLN A 674 28.58 -5.52 1.74
N PHE A 675 28.35 -4.72 2.78
CA PHE A 675 28.97 -4.88 4.10
C PHE A 675 28.19 -4.10 5.17
N THR A 676 28.42 -4.44 6.44
CA THR A 676 27.77 -3.80 7.60
C THR A 676 28.55 -2.57 8.07
N ILE A 677 27.83 -1.51 8.45
CA ILE A 677 28.37 -0.24 8.96
C ILE A 677 27.67 0.13 10.26
N ASP A 678 28.43 0.35 11.34
CA ASP A 678 27.93 0.97 12.57
C ASP A 678 27.40 2.38 12.27
N ALA A 679 26.15 2.64 12.59
CA ALA A 679 25.43 3.87 12.25
C ALA A 679 24.94 4.65 13.48
N ARG A 680 25.47 4.35 14.68
CA ARG A 680 25.13 5.07 15.93
C ARG A 680 25.45 6.57 15.90
N LEU A 681 26.36 7.00 15.02
CA LEU A 681 26.72 8.40 14.81
C LEU A 681 26.70 8.73 13.32
N PRO A 682 26.33 9.96 12.91
CA PRO A 682 26.38 10.38 11.52
C PRO A 682 27.79 10.23 10.91
N PHE A 683 27.85 9.76 9.67
CA PHE A 683 29.11 9.47 8.97
C PHE A 683 29.04 9.85 7.48
N THR A 684 30.17 9.80 6.81
CA THR A 684 30.28 9.94 5.34
C THR A 684 31.03 8.74 4.79
N ILE A 685 30.69 8.31 3.58
CA ILE A 685 31.38 7.25 2.85
C ILE A 685 32.29 7.87 1.81
N MET A 686 33.53 7.43 1.77
CA MET A 686 34.50 7.81 0.74
C MET A 686 34.81 6.60 -0.13
N LEU A 687 34.58 6.74 -1.44
CA LEU A 687 35.05 5.82 -2.46
C LEU A 687 36.44 6.28 -2.88
N GLU A 688 37.46 5.52 -2.51
CA GLU A 688 38.84 5.77 -2.87
C GLU A 688 39.30 4.71 -3.89
N GLY A 689 39.53 5.16 -5.11
CA GLY A 689 40.10 4.36 -6.18
C GLY A 689 41.59 4.58 -6.29
N GLN A 690 42.38 3.52 -6.36
CA GLN A 690 43.83 3.59 -6.59
C GLN A 690 44.19 2.76 -7.81
N ALA A 691 44.89 3.32 -8.78
CA ALA A 691 45.34 2.57 -9.96
C ALA A 691 46.59 3.20 -10.59
N SER A 692 47.37 2.38 -11.29
CA SER A 692 48.44 2.86 -12.20
C SER A 692 48.03 2.75 -13.67
N ASN A 693 47.25 1.71 -14.01
CA ASN A 693 46.69 1.43 -15.33
C ASN A 693 45.38 0.65 -15.18
N GLY A 694 44.24 1.34 -15.16
CA GLY A 694 42.92 0.74 -14.95
C GLY A 694 41.99 1.60 -14.11
N GLY A 695 40.92 0.98 -13.61
CA GLY A 695 39.94 1.66 -12.79
C GLY A 695 38.80 0.80 -12.31
N PHE A 696 37.83 1.45 -11.68
CA PHE A 696 36.57 0.83 -11.26
C PHE A 696 35.39 1.70 -11.72
N ALA A 697 34.31 1.03 -12.11
CA ALA A 697 32.97 1.59 -12.19
C ALA A 697 32.18 1.18 -10.94
N VAL A 698 31.31 2.07 -10.47
CA VAL A 698 30.41 1.88 -9.33
C VAL A 698 29.02 2.39 -9.69
N ASP A 699 28.02 1.64 -9.26
CA ASP A 699 26.62 1.93 -9.55
C ASP A 699 25.69 1.47 -8.42
N ASP A 700 24.43 1.93 -8.44
CA ASP A 700 23.33 1.45 -7.60
C ASP A 700 23.67 1.39 -6.09
N ILE A 701 24.18 2.50 -5.56
CA ILE A 701 24.51 2.63 -4.14
C ILE A 701 23.21 2.71 -3.33
N LYS A 702 23.09 1.80 -2.36
CA LYS A 702 21.94 1.71 -1.46
C LYS A 702 22.36 1.40 -0.03
N THR A 703 21.68 2.03 0.93
CA THR A 703 21.89 1.79 2.36
C THR A 703 20.61 1.30 3.03
N LEU A 704 20.61 0.03 3.44
CA LEU A 704 19.49 -0.65 4.07
C LEU A 704 19.68 -0.72 5.59
N SER A 705 18.60 -0.83 6.35
CA SER A 705 18.68 -1.02 7.80
C SER A 705 19.09 -2.46 8.16
N GLY A 706 19.85 -2.62 9.23
CA GLY A 706 20.28 -3.92 9.74
C GLY A 706 21.64 -4.37 9.22
N THR A 707 22.02 -5.60 9.56
CA THR A 707 23.32 -6.19 9.22
C THR A 707 23.25 -6.99 7.92
N CYS A 708 24.37 -7.07 7.19
CA CYS A 708 24.53 -7.99 6.08
C CYS A 708 25.91 -8.63 6.02
N GLU A 709 25.97 -9.81 5.40
CA GLU A 709 27.22 -10.52 5.14
C GLU A 709 28.09 -9.72 4.17
N THR A 710 29.39 -9.66 4.43
CA THR A 710 30.32 -9.05 3.48
C THR A 710 30.32 -9.83 2.16
N ARG A 711 30.07 -9.12 1.05
CA ARG A 711 30.14 -9.67 -0.30
C ARG A 711 31.06 -8.84 -1.21
N PRO A 712 31.77 -9.50 -2.13
CA PRO A 712 31.95 -10.95 -2.21
C PRO A 712 32.81 -11.47 -1.03
N SER A 713 32.79 -12.79 -0.77
CA SER A 713 33.43 -13.38 0.42
C SER A 713 34.95 -13.18 0.51
N HIS A 714 35.59 -12.87 -0.62
CA HIS A 714 37.03 -12.60 -0.72
C HIS A 714 37.37 -11.10 -0.61
N ALA A 715 36.38 -10.21 -0.53
CA ALA A 715 36.63 -8.84 -0.13
C ALA A 715 37.09 -8.83 1.33
N GLU A 716 38.10 -8.04 1.68
CA GLU A 716 38.58 -7.93 3.06
C GLU A 716 37.52 -7.18 3.90
N PRO A 717 36.76 -7.86 4.79
CA PRO A 717 35.95 -7.15 5.78
C PRO A 717 36.88 -6.65 6.89
N ALA A 718 36.59 -5.49 7.46
CA ALA A 718 37.26 -5.09 8.69
C ALA A 718 36.95 -6.09 9.82
N GLU A 719 38.00 -6.68 10.42
CA GLU A 719 37.94 -7.29 11.76
C GLU A 719 37.62 -6.25 12.84
#